data_AF-A0A2H1KN59-F1
#
_entry.id   AF-A0A2H1KN59-F1
#
_cell.length_a   1.000
_cell.length_b   1.000
_cell.length_c   1.000
_cell.angle_alpha   90.00
_cell.angle_beta   90.00
_cell.angle_gamma   90.00
#
_symmetry.space_group_name_H-M   'P 1'
#
loop_
_entity.id
_entity.type
_entity.pdbx_description
1 polymer ?
#
loop_
_entity_poly.entity_id
_entity_poly.type
_entity_poly.pdbx_seq_one_letter_code
_entity_poly.pdbx_strand_id
1 'polypeptide(L)'
;MTVSPNEGAPQRLSQAQASIDRVWDALFDQGLQPQKNRGSRDFMAFNPIFDERSPSLHVTWKNGSTLLHLMSAPDTPIVDLVDALGLTQADLFDEPLPKKSSPRTSRSPRQRRAGTGRKKSGRPPRRLTAPAKIDSSALKWENTRSYQYFDAEGTEVQRVHRMEANDSAGDRHKSFRQEFWSGSEWVSTKPLDFEAVLYRHPQVLEALDSQTPVWCLEGEKDVETAENFGLVATTNTQGAGSFPESLLPIFLDANVKIVVDRDLAGYKRGVTLYQQLLSRGATVTLLLPKVTDSKADFTDHVDAGFGIDDFELVSKQTLELMWHAAEFHELTTKIETALDEAQARTSAAEAEPKKHDEHTKAVSWWAGDTGRKFEQITDDYAALQKMAKSISDSAAILEIVAQDLTTAKVATRTAHELAGLPIPADADPHTTNQTQDHDIEAPVELTEVRTERRKTALDAIPEGGPRYEIDNGAIYKVTYKPDKDGDFEKTKKLIINLEVRIVSVEAPAAEVVAGAAATIGQSTNAPDIEDYVPVTHFVFEYVHPISGEKYLKRVTLDDARESIWLEGIALPGVTYSSTKNGRAEVWDAIKAISGIWDHRAIYQSTGWHDIDGHGPGFVHAGGAITANGPVDIPTNLHSSLSRYSLTTPTTDHTALRKALARGGAGAMLKNLPSRIAAPLLGQVFGSVFGPMDYSLVLVGLPGSRKTGIATLAMHHFGTTWDRKTPTLSLTGIGDTATVARFKTMHARDTCLFADDITPSVDGQAAAEKAMGRFIRSIFGAVARDRADRTGQKISSSLPPHTSAIISSEIPPANFSDERRAFSVPIDSTDTDLDEIIALDREDSRADR
;
A
#
# COMPACT_ATOMS: atom_id res chain seq x y z
N MET A 1 68.40 -28.94 7.01
CA MET A 1 67.18 -29.46 7.65
C MET A 1 67.42 -29.49 9.15
N THR A 2 66.93 -28.48 9.87
CA THR A 2 66.78 -28.49 11.32
C THR A 2 65.76 -27.41 11.65
N VAL A 3 64.55 -27.84 12.05
CA VAL A 3 63.48 -26.97 12.54
C VAL A 3 63.43 -27.17 14.05
N SER A 4 63.57 -26.08 14.79
CA SER A 4 63.21 -26.01 16.21
C SER A 4 61.74 -25.60 16.36
N PRO A 5 61.04 -26.05 17.41
CA PRO A 5 59.59 -25.91 17.55
C PRO A 5 59.22 -24.56 18.16
N ASN A 6 58.19 -23.93 17.62
CA ASN A 6 57.64 -22.68 18.12
C ASN A 6 56.62 -22.97 19.24
N GLU A 7 56.74 -22.21 20.33
CA GLU A 7 55.96 -22.30 21.55
C GLU A 7 54.48 -21.93 21.32
N GLY A 8 53.63 -22.50 22.19
CA GLY A 8 52.18 -22.54 22.06
C GLY A 8 51.49 -21.19 22.10
N ALA A 9 50.69 -20.93 21.06
CA ALA A 9 49.47 -20.14 21.21
C ALA A 9 48.39 -21.04 21.85
N PRO A 10 47.65 -20.58 22.87
CA PRO A 10 46.62 -21.38 23.51
C PRO A 10 45.55 -21.73 22.48
N GLN A 11 45.31 -23.02 22.28
CA GLN A 11 44.11 -23.53 21.61
C GLN A 11 42.89 -23.00 22.39
N ARG A 12 42.28 -21.92 21.89
CA ARG A 12 40.93 -21.52 22.30
C ARG A 12 39.97 -22.58 21.79
N LEU A 13 39.63 -23.52 22.67
CA LEU A 13 38.43 -24.34 22.54
C LEU A 13 37.24 -23.41 22.26
N SER A 14 36.44 -23.79 21.26
CA SER A 14 35.27 -23.06 20.75
C SER A 14 34.29 -22.70 21.86
N GLN A 15 34.27 -21.44 22.28
CA GLN A 15 33.05 -20.80 22.79
C GLN A 15 32.32 -20.23 21.57
N ALA A 16 31.03 -20.52 21.42
CA ALA A 16 30.20 -19.85 20.41
C ALA A 16 30.36 -18.33 20.61
N GLN A 17 30.90 -17.62 19.61
CA GLN A 17 30.94 -16.15 19.65
C GLN A 17 29.51 -15.66 19.88
N ALA A 18 29.30 -14.78 20.86
CA ALA A 18 28.00 -14.18 21.07
C ALA A 18 27.59 -13.45 19.78
N SER A 19 26.30 -13.43 19.47
CA SER A 19 25.73 -12.73 18.31
C SER A 19 26.21 -11.29 18.20
N ILE A 20 26.42 -10.63 19.35
CA ILE A 20 26.90 -9.26 19.41
C ILE A 20 28.36 -9.11 18.95
N ASP A 21 29.20 -10.12 19.18
CA ASP A 21 30.59 -10.13 18.71
C ASP A 21 30.64 -10.33 17.19
N ARG A 22 29.73 -11.15 16.61
CA ARG A 22 29.61 -11.29 15.14
C ARG A 22 29.19 -10.00 14.46
N VAL A 23 28.23 -9.29 15.06
CA VAL A 23 27.80 -7.98 14.57
C VAL A 23 28.93 -6.96 14.69
N TRP A 24 29.66 -6.97 15.81
CA TRP A 24 30.84 -6.12 16.01
C TRP A 24 31.88 -6.33 14.91
N ASP A 25 32.26 -7.59 14.65
CA ASP A 25 33.27 -7.94 13.66
C ASP A 25 32.83 -7.51 12.24
N ALA A 26 31.56 -7.76 11.88
CA ALA A 26 31.02 -7.33 10.58
C ALA A 26 31.04 -5.80 10.41
N LEU A 27 30.72 -5.04 11.46
CA LEU A 27 30.79 -3.58 11.43
C LEU A 27 32.24 -3.09 11.36
N PHE A 28 33.15 -3.71 12.11
CA PHE A 28 34.57 -3.36 12.12
C PHE A 28 35.22 -3.62 10.75
N ASP A 29 34.98 -4.78 10.16
CA ASP A 29 35.50 -5.18 8.84
C ASP A 29 35.02 -4.25 7.72
N GLN A 30 33.84 -3.65 7.89
CA GLN A 30 33.29 -2.66 6.95
C GLN A 30 33.74 -1.21 7.24
N GLY A 31 34.58 -0.99 8.25
CA GLY A 31 35.02 0.36 8.63
C GLY A 31 33.88 1.24 9.15
N LEU A 32 32.84 0.62 9.73
CA LEU A 32 31.68 1.28 10.33
C LEU A 32 31.92 1.65 11.80
N GLN A 33 33.19 1.59 12.24
CA GLN A 33 33.71 2.12 13.50
C GLN A 33 32.80 1.85 14.71
N PRO A 34 32.59 0.58 15.10
CA PRO A 34 31.83 0.28 16.30
C PRO A 34 32.55 0.81 17.56
N GLN A 35 31.82 1.51 18.45
CA GLN A 35 32.32 2.18 19.65
C GLN A 35 31.55 1.73 20.89
N LYS A 36 32.22 1.06 21.84
CA LYS A 36 31.61 0.57 23.08
C LYS A 36 31.32 1.71 24.06
N ASN A 37 30.17 1.63 24.72
CA ASN A 37 29.94 2.38 25.95
C ASN A 37 30.70 1.71 27.12
N ARG A 38 31.44 2.48 27.93
CA ARG A 38 32.19 1.95 29.08
C ARG A 38 31.24 1.17 30.01
N GLY A 39 31.54 -0.11 30.23
CA GLY A 39 30.80 -0.98 31.16
C GLY A 39 29.55 -1.69 30.57
N SER A 40 29.17 -1.42 29.32
CA SER A 40 28.08 -2.14 28.62
C SER A 40 28.63 -3.02 27.49
N ARG A 41 27.88 -4.08 27.14
CA ARG A 41 28.08 -4.82 25.88
C ARG A 41 27.54 -4.04 24.68
N ASP A 42 26.70 -3.03 24.92
CA ASP A 42 26.09 -2.21 23.89
C ASP A 42 27.09 -1.23 23.28
N PHE A 43 26.90 -0.94 22.01
CA PHE A 43 27.78 -0.06 21.26
C PHE A 43 27.06 0.67 20.13
N MET A 44 27.66 1.76 19.71
CA MET A 44 27.22 2.56 18.56
C MET A 44 28.07 2.24 17.35
N ALA A 45 27.51 2.27 16.15
CA ALA A 45 28.24 2.16 14.90
C ALA A 45 27.63 3.05 13.82
N PHE A 46 28.39 3.28 12.75
CA PHE A 46 27.88 3.95 11.56
C PHE A 46 26.91 3.04 10.81
N ASN A 47 25.91 3.66 10.21
CA ASN A 47 24.91 3.02 9.39
C ASN A 47 25.54 2.22 8.22
N PRO A 48 25.18 0.93 8.04
CA PRO A 48 25.70 0.09 6.97
C PRO A 48 25.05 0.30 5.60
N ILE A 49 23.93 1.03 5.53
CA ILE A 49 23.12 1.23 4.32
C ILE A 49 23.47 2.55 3.64
N PHE A 50 23.63 3.63 4.40
CA PHE A 50 23.96 4.96 3.88
C PHE A 50 24.92 5.69 4.81
N ASP A 51 25.78 6.52 4.23
CA ASP A 51 26.76 7.27 5.01
C ASP A 51 26.14 8.42 5.80
N GLU A 52 26.65 8.59 7.01
CA GLU A 52 26.18 9.57 7.99
C GLU A 52 27.37 10.22 8.70
N ARG A 53 27.19 11.44 9.19
CA ARG A 53 28.25 12.21 9.87
C ARG A 53 28.57 11.67 11.26
N SER A 54 27.56 11.18 11.96
CA SER A 54 27.63 10.69 13.34
C SER A 54 27.01 9.29 13.43
N PRO A 55 27.54 8.37 14.24
CA PRO A 55 26.98 7.03 14.39
C PRO A 55 25.52 7.05 14.82
N SER A 56 24.65 6.33 14.11
CA SER A 56 23.22 6.22 14.45
C SER A 56 22.72 4.78 14.63
N LEU A 57 23.55 3.77 14.31
CA LEU A 57 23.20 2.38 14.56
C LEU A 57 23.52 2.02 16.02
N HIS A 58 22.48 1.87 16.82
CA HIS A 58 22.60 1.37 18.19
C HIS A 58 22.49 -0.16 18.19
N VAL A 59 23.52 -0.81 18.72
CA VAL A 59 23.59 -2.27 18.83
C VAL A 59 23.52 -2.65 20.30
N THR A 60 22.47 -3.39 20.66
CA THR A 60 22.22 -3.84 22.04
C THR A 60 22.19 -5.35 22.09
N TRP A 61 22.72 -5.95 23.16
CA TRP A 61 22.56 -7.39 23.39
C TRP A 61 21.65 -7.65 24.59
N LYS A 62 20.56 -8.39 24.37
CA LYS A 62 19.58 -8.74 25.40
C LYS A 62 19.08 -10.16 25.20
N ASN A 63 19.04 -10.94 26.28
CA ASN A 63 18.46 -12.28 26.33
C ASN A 63 18.97 -13.24 25.23
N GLY A 64 20.29 -13.24 24.96
CA GLY A 64 20.89 -14.10 23.95
C GLY A 64 20.60 -13.67 22.50
N SER A 65 20.23 -12.40 22.28
CA SER A 65 20.01 -11.84 20.95
C SER A 65 20.60 -10.43 20.83
N THR A 66 21.06 -10.08 19.63
CA THR A 66 21.53 -8.75 19.25
C THR A 66 20.42 -8.00 18.52
N LEU A 67 20.07 -6.85 19.08
CA LEU A 67 19.12 -5.91 18.52
C LEU A 67 19.91 -4.84 17.77
N LEU A 68 19.49 -4.56 16.53
CA LEU A 68 20.00 -3.47 15.71
C LEU A 68 18.89 -2.42 15.62
N HIS A 69 19.16 -1.21 16.11
CA HIS A 69 18.24 -0.09 16.04
C HIS A 69 18.90 1.07 15.31
N LEU A 70 18.43 1.38 14.11
CA LEU A 70 18.96 2.47 13.30
C LEU A 70 18.19 3.76 13.57
N MET A 71 18.78 4.67 14.33
CA MET A 71 18.10 5.90 14.77
C MET A 71 17.89 6.92 13.63
N SER A 72 18.74 6.90 12.60
CA SER A 72 18.63 7.80 11.45
C SER A 72 17.50 7.43 10.48
N ALA A 73 17.05 6.17 10.50
CA ALA A 73 15.92 5.68 9.70
C ALA A 73 15.22 4.53 10.46
N PRO A 74 14.37 4.85 11.45
CA PRO A 74 13.78 3.86 12.36
C PRO A 74 12.93 2.78 11.67
N ASP A 75 12.30 3.13 10.55
CA ASP A 75 11.44 2.22 9.76
C ASP A 75 12.23 1.27 8.84
N THR A 76 13.56 1.31 8.88
CA THR A 76 14.41 0.44 8.06
C THR A 76 14.17 -1.03 8.39
N PRO A 77 13.76 -1.87 7.41
CA PRO A 77 13.60 -3.29 7.64
C PRO A 77 14.90 -3.92 8.14
N ILE A 78 14.83 -4.68 9.24
CA ILE A 78 16.00 -5.36 9.83
C ILE A 78 16.75 -6.26 8.83
N VAL A 79 16.04 -6.78 7.81
CA VAL A 79 16.61 -7.59 6.72
C VAL A 79 17.64 -6.79 5.93
N ASP A 80 17.36 -5.52 5.66
CA ASP A 80 18.24 -4.67 4.86
C ASP A 80 19.51 -4.31 5.62
N LEU A 81 19.41 -4.11 6.94
CA LEU A 81 20.56 -3.87 7.82
C LEU A 81 21.49 -5.09 7.89
N VAL A 82 20.95 -6.29 8.11
CA VAL A 82 21.78 -7.51 8.17
C VAL A 82 22.36 -7.86 6.80
N ASP A 83 21.60 -7.70 5.71
CA ASP A 83 22.10 -7.93 4.35
C ASP A 83 23.23 -6.95 4.01
N ALA A 84 23.13 -5.67 4.40
CA ALA A 84 24.21 -4.69 4.24
C ALA A 84 25.47 -5.05 5.04
N LEU A 85 25.30 -5.64 6.22
CA LEU A 85 26.39 -6.16 7.04
C LEU A 85 26.96 -7.49 6.54
N GLY A 86 26.33 -8.13 5.56
CA GLY A 86 26.69 -9.48 5.10
C GLY A 86 26.30 -10.59 6.09
N LEU A 87 25.36 -10.29 7.00
CA LEU A 87 24.82 -11.17 8.02
C LEU A 87 23.41 -11.65 7.64
N THR A 88 22.90 -12.62 8.38
CA THR A 88 21.50 -13.07 8.32
C THR A 88 20.79 -12.77 9.64
N GLN A 89 19.45 -12.74 9.63
CA GLN A 89 18.69 -12.59 10.88
C GLN A 89 19.04 -13.66 11.94
N ALA A 90 19.46 -14.86 11.52
CA ALA A 90 19.85 -15.91 12.44
C ALA A 90 21.16 -15.59 13.18
N ASP A 91 22.04 -14.79 12.58
CA ASP A 91 23.33 -14.41 13.17
C ASP A 91 23.17 -13.45 14.36
N LEU A 92 21.98 -12.86 14.51
CA LEU A 92 21.58 -12.01 15.63
C LEU A 92 21.21 -12.79 16.91
N PHE A 93 21.37 -14.11 16.98
CA PHE A 93 21.06 -14.92 18.17
C PHE A 93 22.26 -15.75 18.65
N ASP A 94 22.55 -15.75 19.96
CA ASP A 94 23.65 -16.50 20.60
C ASP A 94 23.43 -18.00 20.53
N GLU A 95 22.24 -18.43 20.92
CA GLU A 95 21.75 -19.79 20.73
C GLU A 95 20.82 -19.80 19.51
N PRO A 96 21.00 -20.74 18.57
CA PRO A 96 20.12 -20.84 17.43
C PRO A 96 18.69 -21.07 17.91
N LEU A 97 17.74 -20.24 17.42
CA LEU A 97 16.31 -20.29 17.74
C LEU A 97 15.81 -21.75 17.86
N PRO A 98 15.06 -22.12 18.93
CA PRO A 98 14.56 -23.48 19.09
C PRO A 98 13.76 -23.90 17.85
N LYS A 99 14.13 -25.05 17.27
CA LYS A 99 13.45 -25.59 16.10
C LYS A 99 11.99 -25.88 16.46
N LYS A 100 11.06 -25.06 15.97
CA LYS A 100 9.62 -25.31 16.06
C LYS A 100 9.30 -26.72 15.57
N SER A 101 8.81 -27.57 16.47
CA SER A 101 8.31 -28.93 16.20
C SER A 101 6.91 -28.87 15.58
N SER A 102 6.87 -28.54 14.30
CA SER A 102 5.76 -28.76 13.37
C SER A 102 6.40 -28.68 11.99
N PRO A 103 6.00 -29.48 10.98
CA PRO A 103 6.68 -29.49 9.69
C PRO A 103 6.37 -28.20 8.92
N ARG A 104 7.00 -27.10 9.34
CA ARG A 104 7.36 -25.97 8.49
C ARG A 104 8.29 -26.60 7.48
N THR A 105 7.75 -26.90 6.30
CA THR A 105 8.54 -27.27 5.14
C THR A 105 9.63 -26.22 5.05
N SER A 106 10.84 -26.68 5.37
CA SER A 106 12.04 -25.90 5.32
C SER A 106 12.06 -25.25 3.96
N ARG A 107 12.04 -23.92 3.97
CA ARG A 107 12.43 -23.12 2.82
C ARG A 107 13.70 -23.77 2.28
N SER A 108 13.60 -24.35 1.09
CA SER A 108 14.77 -24.95 0.47
C SER A 108 15.83 -23.84 0.33
N PRO A 109 17.14 -24.15 0.23
CA PRO A 109 18.19 -23.16 -0.13
C PRO A 109 17.90 -22.40 -1.44
N ARG A 110 16.89 -22.92 -2.12
CA ARG A 110 16.45 -22.78 -3.46
C ARG A 110 15.36 -21.61 -3.44
N GLN A 111 14.73 -21.28 -2.30
CA GLN A 111 13.94 -20.03 -2.09
C GLN A 111 14.78 -18.76 -1.96
N ARG A 112 16.10 -18.87 -1.73
CA ARG A 112 16.98 -17.72 -1.46
C ARG A 112 17.40 -16.96 -2.73
N ARG A 113 17.18 -17.51 -3.92
CA ARG A 113 17.28 -16.71 -5.16
C ARG A 113 16.03 -16.71 -6.06
N ALA A 114 14.88 -17.23 -5.60
CA ALA A 114 13.59 -17.08 -6.31
C ALA A 114 13.04 -15.63 -6.28
N GLY A 115 13.80 -14.72 -5.65
CA GLY A 115 13.66 -13.26 -5.67
C GLY A 115 14.34 -12.54 -6.83
N THR A 116 14.88 -13.23 -7.84
CA THR A 116 15.72 -12.60 -8.88
C THR A 116 15.03 -12.53 -10.24
N GLY A 117 13.95 -11.76 -10.34
CA GLY A 117 13.47 -11.16 -11.60
C GLY A 117 13.96 -9.71 -11.78
N ARG A 118 14.27 -9.01 -10.68
CA ARG A 118 15.19 -7.86 -10.70
C ARG A 118 16.57 -8.41 -10.34
N LYS A 119 17.61 -8.08 -11.12
CA LYS A 119 18.99 -8.22 -10.61
C LYS A 119 18.98 -7.58 -9.23
N LYS A 120 19.21 -8.37 -8.16
CA LYS A 120 19.53 -7.77 -6.87
C LYS A 120 20.63 -6.77 -7.19
N SER A 121 20.35 -5.48 -7.00
CA SER A 121 21.41 -4.49 -7.03
C SER A 121 22.48 -5.07 -6.13
N GLY A 122 23.68 -5.32 -6.67
CA GLY A 122 24.79 -5.80 -5.84
C GLY A 122 24.96 -4.86 -4.65
N ARG A 123 25.73 -5.28 -3.64
CA ARG A 123 26.08 -4.41 -2.50
C ARG A 123 26.32 -2.96 -2.98
N PRO A 124 25.64 -1.95 -2.39
CA PRO A 124 25.84 -0.56 -2.81
C PRO A 124 27.35 -0.25 -2.80
N PRO A 125 27.90 0.30 -3.88
CA PRO A 125 29.28 0.74 -3.89
C PRO A 125 29.49 1.73 -2.74
N ARG A 126 30.64 1.67 -2.08
CA ARG A 126 30.97 2.64 -1.04
C ARG A 126 30.91 4.06 -1.61
N ARG A 127 30.32 5.00 -0.88
CA ARG A 127 30.27 6.40 -1.28
C ARG A 127 31.65 7.05 -1.25
N LEU A 128 31.93 7.88 -2.26
CA LEU A 128 33.09 8.78 -2.31
C LEU A 128 32.76 10.18 -1.81
N THR A 129 31.50 10.61 -1.93
CA THR A 129 31.05 11.95 -1.47
C THR A 129 30.50 11.92 -0.04
N ALA A 130 30.61 10.78 0.64
CA ALA A 130 30.26 10.66 2.04
C ALA A 130 30.99 11.73 2.87
N PRO A 131 30.28 12.46 3.75
CA PRO A 131 30.92 13.41 4.62
C PRO A 131 31.93 12.72 5.54
N ALA A 132 32.96 13.45 5.97
CA ALA A 132 33.95 12.92 6.89
C ALA A 132 33.27 12.41 8.17
N LYS A 133 33.56 11.16 8.55
CA LYS A 133 33.05 10.54 9.77
C LYS A 133 33.61 11.26 10.98
N ILE A 134 32.73 11.65 11.91
CA ILE A 134 33.13 12.25 13.18
C ILE A 134 33.41 11.14 14.17
N ASP A 135 34.60 11.14 14.76
CA ASP A 135 34.90 10.24 15.87
C ASP A 135 34.11 10.69 17.11
N SER A 136 32.95 10.07 17.34
CA SER A 136 32.10 10.38 18.49
C SER A 136 32.77 10.13 19.84
N SER A 137 33.86 9.35 19.89
CA SER A 137 34.64 9.13 21.10
C SER A 137 35.58 10.29 21.43
N ALA A 138 35.91 11.12 20.43
CA ALA A 138 36.67 12.35 20.60
C ALA A 138 35.79 13.56 21.00
N LEU A 139 34.47 13.44 20.84
CA LEU A 139 33.51 14.46 21.24
C LEU A 139 33.43 14.57 22.77
N LYS A 140 33.63 15.79 23.27
CA LYS A 140 33.43 16.12 24.68
C LYS A 140 31.95 16.45 24.89
N TRP A 141 31.21 15.47 25.39
CA TRP A 141 29.80 15.63 25.70
C TRP A 141 29.60 16.32 27.05
N GLU A 142 28.88 17.43 27.03
CA GLU A 142 28.50 18.19 28.20
C GLU A 142 26.98 18.03 28.41
N ASN A 143 26.56 17.75 29.64
CA ASN A 143 25.15 17.77 29.99
C ASN A 143 24.71 19.23 30.10
N THR A 144 23.93 19.69 29.12
CA THR A 144 23.46 21.07 29.03
C THR A 144 22.13 21.28 29.74
N ARG A 145 21.29 20.25 29.82
CA ARG A 145 19.98 20.32 30.48
C ARG A 145 19.50 18.94 30.90
N SER A 146 18.81 18.87 32.02
CA SER A 146 18.22 17.63 32.54
C SER A 146 16.74 17.85 32.84
N TYR A 147 15.88 17.07 32.19
CA TYR A 147 14.43 17.15 32.31
C TYR A 147 13.94 16.04 33.25
N GLN A 148 13.32 16.42 34.36
CA GLN A 148 12.72 15.48 35.31
C GLN A 148 11.27 15.15 34.96
N TYR A 149 10.94 13.87 34.99
CA TYR A 149 9.61 13.32 34.77
C TYR A 149 9.06 12.78 36.09
N PHE A 150 7.82 13.13 36.38
CA PHE A 150 7.14 12.81 37.63
C PHE A 150 5.91 11.93 37.36
N ASP A 151 5.59 11.04 38.29
CA ASP A 151 4.31 10.32 38.29
C ASP A 151 3.16 11.20 38.79
N ALA A 152 1.95 10.66 38.88
CA ALA A 152 0.75 11.40 39.28
C ALA A 152 0.84 11.95 40.72
N GLU A 153 1.60 11.27 41.58
CA GLU A 153 1.85 11.63 42.97
C GLU A 153 2.97 12.69 43.13
N GLY A 154 3.62 13.09 42.03
CA GLY A 154 4.73 14.04 42.04
C GLY A 154 6.07 13.43 42.44
N THR A 155 6.19 12.10 42.41
CA THR A 155 7.45 11.39 42.63
C THR A 155 8.26 11.36 41.35
N GLU A 156 9.55 11.64 41.43
CA GLU A 156 10.45 11.62 40.27
C GLU A 156 10.73 10.18 39.83
N VAL A 157 10.32 9.81 38.61
CA VAL A 157 10.43 8.43 38.10
C VAL A 157 11.39 8.29 36.93
N GLN A 158 11.66 9.38 36.21
CA GLN A 158 12.53 9.36 35.02
C GLN A 158 13.25 10.69 34.82
N ARG A 159 14.45 10.65 34.21
CA ARG A 159 15.24 11.81 33.79
C ARG A 159 15.64 11.69 32.35
N VAL A 160 15.62 12.80 31.62
CA VAL A 160 16.17 12.92 30.26
C VAL A 160 17.26 13.99 30.25
N HIS A 161 18.50 13.59 30.01
CA HIS A 161 19.66 14.47 29.95
C HIS A 161 19.99 14.83 28.50
N ARG A 162 19.90 16.12 28.16
CA ARG A 162 20.35 16.69 26.90
C ARG A 162 21.86 16.91 26.96
N MET A 163 22.57 16.05 26.25
CA MET A 163 24.01 16.13 26.05
C MET A 163 24.30 16.90 24.77
N GLU A 164 25.28 17.79 24.81
CA GLU A 164 25.78 18.48 23.62
C GLU A 164 27.29 18.36 23.51
N ALA A 165 27.78 18.36 22.28
CA ALA A 165 29.20 18.38 22.00
C ALA A 165 29.45 19.22 20.74
N ASN A 166 30.64 19.81 20.65
CA ASN A 166 31.11 20.40 19.40
C ASN A 166 32.22 19.53 18.83
N ASP A 167 32.21 19.34 17.51
CA ASP A 167 33.33 18.68 16.84
C ASP A 167 34.50 19.65 16.57
N SER A 168 35.56 19.13 15.95
CA SER A 168 36.74 19.92 15.62
C SER A 168 36.51 21.00 14.56
N ALA A 169 35.40 20.93 13.81
CA ALA A 169 34.97 21.95 12.86
C ALA A 169 34.09 23.02 13.52
N GLY A 170 33.64 22.79 14.75
CA GLY A 170 32.74 23.67 15.49
C GLY A 170 31.26 23.36 15.27
N ASP A 171 30.92 22.27 14.57
CA ASP A 171 29.52 21.87 14.41
C ASP A 171 28.98 21.30 15.72
N ARG A 172 27.75 21.67 16.07
CA ARG A 172 27.07 21.27 17.30
C ARG A 172 26.33 19.94 17.11
N HIS A 173 26.52 19.02 18.06
CA HIS A 173 25.89 17.71 18.13
C HIS A 173 25.04 17.61 19.39
N LYS A 174 23.90 16.89 19.32
CA LYS A 174 23.00 16.66 20.47
C LYS A 174 22.72 15.17 20.66
N SER A 175 22.59 14.73 21.91
CA SER A 175 22.21 13.37 22.30
C SER A 175 21.34 13.42 23.55
N PHE A 176 20.37 12.52 23.68
CA PHE A 176 19.45 12.46 24.81
C PHE A 176 19.64 11.15 25.57
N ARG A 177 20.11 11.23 26.82
CA ARG A 177 20.32 10.06 27.69
C ARG A 177 19.21 9.97 28.72
N GLN A 178 18.68 8.78 28.95
CA GLN A 178 17.60 8.58 29.90
C GLN A 178 18.08 7.82 31.13
N GLU A 179 17.57 8.21 32.29
CA GLU A 179 17.68 7.47 33.55
C GLU A 179 16.28 7.20 34.10
N PHE A 180 16.10 6.04 34.72
CA PHE A 180 14.83 5.59 35.28
C PHE A 180 15.04 5.23 36.74
N TRP A 181 14.06 5.54 37.58
CA TRP A 181 14.06 5.12 38.96
C TRP A 181 13.68 3.64 39.07
N SER A 182 14.53 2.81 39.67
CA SER A 182 14.27 1.38 39.87
C SER A 182 13.49 1.04 41.15
N GLY A 183 13.18 2.06 41.96
CA GLY A 183 12.69 1.90 43.34
C GLY A 183 13.81 2.07 44.38
N SER A 184 15.08 1.87 44.01
CA SER A 184 16.23 2.04 44.92
C SER A 184 17.38 2.87 44.34
N GLU A 185 17.57 2.85 43.03
CA GLU A 185 18.65 3.57 42.36
C GLU A 185 18.24 4.06 40.96
N TRP A 186 19.02 4.99 40.40
CA TRP A 186 18.85 5.46 39.03
C TRP A 186 19.57 4.52 38.07
N VAL A 187 18.83 3.97 37.11
CA VAL A 187 19.33 3.03 36.10
C VAL A 187 19.17 3.60 34.69
N SER A 188 20.14 3.36 33.81
CA SER A 188 20.08 3.80 32.41
C SER A 188 19.20 2.91 31.53
N THR A 189 18.77 1.76 32.03
CA THR A 189 17.92 0.80 31.32
C THR A 189 16.51 0.85 31.86
N LYS A 190 15.51 0.99 30.98
CA LYS A 190 14.09 1.03 31.35
C LYS A 190 13.68 -0.24 32.13
N PRO A 191 13.18 -0.13 33.38
CA PRO A 191 12.62 -1.24 34.13
C PRO A 191 11.43 -1.90 33.40
N LEU A 192 11.18 -3.18 33.66
CA LEU A 192 10.14 -3.95 32.95
C LEU A 192 8.72 -3.48 33.32
N ASP A 193 8.55 -3.11 34.58
CA ASP A 193 7.34 -2.62 35.24
C ASP A 193 7.22 -1.08 35.23
N PHE A 194 8.07 -0.40 34.46
CA PHE A 194 8.03 1.06 34.37
C PHE A 194 6.78 1.55 33.64
N GLU A 195 5.93 2.29 34.36
CA GLU A 195 4.78 2.98 33.79
C GLU A 195 5.23 4.27 33.09
N ALA A 196 4.83 4.43 31.83
CA ALA A 196 5.18 5.63 31.07
C ALA A 196 4.46 6.85 31.64
N VAL A 197 5.18 7.96 31.75
CA VAL A 197 4.64 9.26 32.19
C VAL A 197 4.94 10.33 31.15
N LEU A 198 4.18 11.43 31.20
CA LEU A 198 4.40 12.61 30.36
C LEU A 198 5.37 13.60 31.02
N TYR A 199 6.02 14.43 30.21
CA TYR A 199 6.74 15.58 30.77
C TYR A 199 5.71 16.54 31.37
N ARG A 200 5.89 16.94 32.64
CA ARG A 200 4.87 17.66 33.43
C ARG A 200 3.58 16.89 33.70
N HIS A 201 3.68 15.57 33.91
CA HIS A 201 2.50 14.71 34.11
C HIS A 201 1.50 15.21 35.18
N PRO A 202 1.90 15.60 36.41
CA PRO A 202 0.95 16.14 37.39
C PRO A 202 0.20 17.38 36.89
N GLN A 203 0.90 18.32 36.26
CA GLN A 203 0.32 19.55 35.74
C GLN A 203 -0.63 19.29 34.58
N VAL A 204 -0.32 18.29 33.74
CA VAL A 204 -1.21 17.83 32.67
C VAL A 204 -2.49 17.26 33.27
N LEU A 205 -2.41 16.41 34.30
CA LEU A 205 -3.60 15.87 34.97
C LEU A 205 -4.46 17.00 35.58
N GLU A 206 -3.85 17.98 36.25
CA GLU A 206 -4.56 19.14 36.80
C GLU A 206 -5.23 20.00 35.71
N ALA A 207 -4.56 20.18 34.57
CA ALA A 207 -5.13 20.89 33.43
C ALA A 207 -6.32 20.14 32.81
N LEU A 208 -6.23 18.83 32.69
CA LEU A 208 -7.30 17.98 32.18
C LEU A 208 -8.53 18.01 33.10
N ASP A 209 -8.32 17.91 34.42
CA ASP A 209 -9.37 18.01 35.43
C ASP A 209 -10.04 19.38 35.43
N SER A 210 -9.28 20.44 35.20
CA SER A 210 -9.79 21.82 35.09
C SER A 210 -10.27 22.22 33.69
N GLN A 211 -10.22 21.30 32.71
CA GLN A 211 -10.56 21.55 31.30
C GLN A 211 -9.74 22.69 30.66
N THR A 212 -8.53 22.91 31.17
CA THR A 212 -7.54 23.82 30.60
C THR A 212 -6.91 23.16 29.36
N PRO A 213 -6.77 23.86 28.21
CA PRO A 213 -6.15 23.29 27.02
C PRO A 213 -4.70 22.84 27.27
N VAL A 214 -4.39 21.60 26.90
CA VAL A 214 -3.04 21.03 27.01
C VAL A 214 -2.33 21.14 25.66
N TRP A 215 -1.12 21.70 25.66
CA TRP A 215 -0.29 21.84 24.47
C TRP A 215 0.68 20.66 24.34
N CYS A 216 0.47 19.79 23.35
CA CYS A 216 1.36 18.68 23.03
C CYS A 216 2.43 19.16 22.03
N LEU A 217 3.65 19.30 22.52
CA LEU A 217 4.83 19.71 21.75
C LEU A 217 5.72 18.49 21.46
N GLU A 218 6.76 18.65 20.63
CA GLU A 218 7.66 17.54 20.26
C GLU A 218 8.80 17.32 21.28
N GLY A 219 9.40 18.40 21.79
CA GLY A 219 10.54 18.33 22.70
C GLY A 219 10.32 19.01 24.07
N GLU A 220 11.11 18.61 25.07
CA GLU A 220 11.04 19.19 26.42
C GLU A 220 11.44 20.67 26.45
N LYS A 221 12.36 21.08 25.55
CA LYS A 221 12.77 22.49 25.37
C LYS A 221 11.56 23.36 24.99
N ASP A 222 10.72 22.87 24.10
CA ASP A 222 9.53 23.59 23.63
C ASP A 222 8.50 23.70 24.76
N VAL A 223 8.36 22.65 25.57
CA VAL A 223 7.48 22.65 26.75
C VAL A 223 7.89 23.75 27.73
N GLU A 224 9.16 23.84 28.10
CA GLU A 224 9.62 24.89 29.01
C GLU A 224 9.51 26.29 28.39
N THR A 225 9.66 26.40 27.06
CA THR A 225 9.44 27.67 26.36
C THR A 225 7.97 28.07 26.46
N ALA A 226 7.03 27.14 26.24
CA ALA A 226 5.60 27.35 26.37
C ALA A 226 5.18 27.70 27.82
N GLU A 227 5.83 27.12 28.83
CA GLU A 227 5.60 27.45 30.25
C GLU A 227 5.89 28.93 30.55
N ASN A 228 6.88 29.55 29.89
CA ASN A 228 7.17 30.98 30.05
C ASN A 228 6.01 31.88 29.57
N PHE A 229 5.10 31.34 28.75
CA PHE A 229 3.87 32.00 28.31
C PHE A 229 2.64 31.59 29.14
N GLY A 230 2.83 30.85 30.23
CA GLY A 230 1.76 30.37 31.10
C GLY A 230 0.91 29.25 30.49
N LEU A 231 1.42 28.57 29.46
CA LEU A 231 0.73 27.44 28.83
C LEU A 231 1.01 26.15 29.60
N VAL A 232 0.00 25.29 29.74
CA VAL A 232 0.21 23.92 30.19
C VAL A 232 0.62 23.08 28.99
N ALA A 233 1.90 22.75 28.90
CA ALA A 233 2.48 22.02 27.78
C ALA A 233 3.12 20.69 28.22
N THR A 234 3.23 19.76 27.28
CA THR A 234 3.77 18.43 27.54
C THR A 234 4.40 17.81 26.29
N THR A 235 5.22 16.78 26.51
CA THR A 235 5.73 15.87 25.48
C THR A 235 5.92 14.47 26.08
N ASN A 236 6.06 13.47 25.21
CA ASN A 236 6.46 12.12 25.57
C ASN A 236 7.99 11.96 25.48
N THR A 237 8.52 10.99 26.22
CA THR A 237 9.93 10.63 26.09
C THR A 237 10.21 10.01 24.71
N GLN A 238 11.43 10.18 24.20
CA GLN A 238 11.87 9.72 22.87
C GLN A 238 11.33 10.54 21.67
N GLY A 239 10.77 11.73 21.90
CA GLY A 239 10.38 12.67 20.84
C GLY A 239 9.30 12.12 19.90
N ALA A 240 9.41 12.43 18.61
CA ALA A 240 8.41 12.11 17.58
C ALA A 240 8.22 10.62 17.26
N GLY A 241 9.05 9.73 17.82
CA GLY A 241 9.16 8.33 17.39
C GLY A 241 7.92 7.44 17.61
N SER A 242 7.02 7.81 18.52
CA SER A 242 5.63 7.30 18.66
C SER A 242 5.10 7.68 20.05
N PHE A 243 3.87 8.19 20.12
CA PHE A 243 3.22 8.51 21.40
C PHE A 243 2.73 7.23 22.08
N PRO A 244 3.17 6.90 23.32
CA PRO A 244 2.80 5.65 23.97
C PRO A 244 1.28 5.49 24.17
N GLU A 245 0.71 4.39 23.70
CA GLU A 245 -0.74 4.14 23.82
C GLU A 245 -1.23 4.12 25.27
N SER A 246 -0.37 3.74 26.22
CA SER A 246 -0.69 3.75 27.66
C SER A 246 -0.95 5.15 28.22
N LEU A 247 -0.48 6.20 27.54
CA LEU A 247 -0.68 7.59 27.94
C LEU A 247 -1.94 8.21 27.32
N LEU A 248 -2.51 7.61 26.27
CA LEU A 248 -3.72 8.11 25.61
C LEU A 248 -4.97 8.18 26.51
N PRO A 249 -5.22 7.25 27.46
CA PRO A 249 -6.44 7.25 28.26
C PRO A 249 -6.67 8.53 29.10
N ILE A 250 -5.61 9.25 29.50
CA ILE A 250 -5.76 10.47 30.30
C ILE A 250 -6.40 11.61 29.49
N PHE A 251 -6.34 11.57 28.16
CA PHE A 251 -6.86 12.61 27.27
C PHE A 251 -8.34 12.40 26.87
N LEU A 252 -9.09 11.59 27.60
CA LEU A 252 -10.52 11.39 27.35
C LEU A 252 -11.25 12.74 27.43
N ASP A 253 -11.94 13.11 26.36
CA ASP A 253 -12.69 14.39 26.22
C ASP A 253 -11.85 15.66 26.44
N ALA A 254 -10.51 15.57 26.33
CA ALA A 254 -9.59 16.68 26.57
C ALA A 254 -9.59 17.72 25.44
N ASN A 255 -9.25 18.98 25.77
CA ASN A 255 -8.88 19.98 24.76
C ASN A 255 -7.36 19.98 24.56
N VAL A 256 -6.92 19.54 23.38
CA VAL A 256 -5.50 19.35 23.07
C VAL A 256 -5.08 20.19 21.88
N LYS A 257 -3.98 20.92 22.02
CA LYS A 257 -3.33 21.65 20.94
C LYS A 257 -2.02 20.95 20.58
N ILE A 258 -1.92 20.42 19.36
CA ILE A 258 -0.68 19.80 18.89
C ILE A 258 0.05 20.82 18.04
N VAL A 259 1.23 21.22 18.48
CA VAL A 259 2.15 22.01 17.65
C VAL A 259 3.06 21.05 16.94
N VAL A 260 3.10 21.16 15.61
CA VAL A 260 3.80 20.23 14.73
C VAL A 260 5.06 20.90 14.22
N ASP A 261 6.21 20.25 14.38
CA ASP A 261 7.47 20.75 13.84
C ASP A 261 7.43 20.69 12.31
N ARG A 262 8.06 21.67 11.63
CA ARG A 262 8.06 21.77 10.15
C ARG A 262 9.02 20.78 9.49
N ASP A 263 8.86 19.50 9.78
CA ASP A 263 9.63 18.42 9.16
C ASP A 263 8.83 17.12 9.01
N LEU A 264 9.45 16.14 8.33
CA LEU A 264 8.83 14.85 8.04
C LEU A 264 8.37 14.10 9.31
N ALA A 265 9.20 14.11 10.36
CA ALA A 265 8.89 13.40 11.60
C ALA A 265 7.72 14.09 12.32
N GLY A 266 7.72 15.42 12.33
CA GLY A 266 6.66 16.21 12.92
C GLY A 266 5.32 16.03 12.21
N TYR A 267 5.27 16.13 10.87
CA TYR A 267 4.02 15.92 10.11
C TYR A 267 3.42 14.54 10.37
N LYS A 268 4.24 13.48 10.32
CA LYS A 268 3.82 12.10 10.61
C LYS A 268 3.30 11.95 12.04
N ARG A 269 4.01 12.54 13.02
CA ARG A 269 3.61 12.54 14.43
C ARG A 269 2.28 13.25 14.63
N GLY A 270 2.13 14.45 14.06
CA GLY A 270 0.92 15.28 14.19
C GLY A 270 -0.32 14.57 13.67
N VAL A 271 -0.25 13.96 12.48
CA VAL A 271 -1.37 13.18 11.90
C VAL A 271 -1.71 11.98 12.79
N THR A 272 -0.70 11.22 13.22
CA THR A 272 -0.91 10.01 14.02
C THR A 272 -1.53 10.34 15.38
N LEU A 273 -0.97 11.31 16.08
CA LEU A 273 -1.44 11.74 17.40
C LEU A 273 -2.84 12.36 17.32
N TYR A 274 -3.14 13.13 16.26
CA TYR A 274 -4.48 13.66 16.01
C TYR A 274 -5.52 12.55 15.93
N GLN A 275 -5.27 11.49 15.14
CA GLN A 275 -6.19 10.35 15.00
C GLN A 275 -6.36 9.60 16.32
N GLN A 276 -5.25 9.36 17.04
CA GLN A 276 -5.26 8.68 18.33
C GLN A 276 -6.09 9.45 19.37
N LEU A 277 -5.89 10.76 19.49
CA LEU A 277 -6.62 11.60 20.45
C LEU A 277 -8.08 11.80 20.06
N LEU A 278 -8.38 11.98 18.76
CA LEU A 278 -9.76 12.08 18.27
C LEU A 278 -10.55 10.80 18.57
N SER A 279 -9.93 9.62 18.47
CA SER A 279 -10.55 8.34 18.83
C SER A 279 -10.91 8.23 20.33
N ARG A 280 -10.35 9.12 21.17
CA ARG A 280 -10.63 9.24 22.61
C ARG A 280 -11.61 10.36 22.93
N GLY A 281 -12.27 10.96 21.94
CA GLY A 281 -13.21 12.06 22.16
C GLY A 281 -12.54 13.41 22.43
N ALA A 282 -11.20 13.50 22.36
CA ALA A 282 -10.50 14.76 22.55
C ALA A 282 -10.84 15.75 21.42
N THR A 283 -10.98 17.03 21.78
CA THR A 283 -11.00 18.14 20.82
C THR A 283 -9.56 18.50 20.49
N VAL A 284 -9.12 18.24 19.26
CA VAL A 284 -7.72 18.42 18.85
C VAL A 284 -7.58 19.58 17.87
N THR A 285 -6.68 20.51 18.17
CA THR A 285 -6.28 21.59 17.26
C THR A 285 -4.86 21.34 16.76
N LEU A 286 -4.65 21.30 15.45
CA LEU A 286 -3.33 21.20 14.83
C LEU A 286 -2.79 22.60 14.51
N LEU A 287 -1.56 22.86 14.91
CA LEU A 287 -0.89 24.15 14.80
C LEU A 287 0.49 23.98 14.16
N LEU A 288 0.84 24.88 13.24
CA LEU A 288 2.17 24.99 12.65
C LEU A 288 2.84 26.30 13.06
N PRO A 289 4.15 26.30 13.37
CA PRO A 289 4.94 27.52 13.49
C PRO A 289 4.76 28.43 12.28
N LYS A 290 4.52 29.72 12.47
CA LYS A 290 4.46 30.71 11.37
C LYS A 290 5.80 30.89 10.64
N VAL A 291 6.90 30.57 11.30
CA VAL A 291 8.22 30.51 10.66
C VAL A 291 8.19 29.36 9.66
N THR A 292 8.47 29.65 8.38
CA THR A 292 8.40 28.67 7.30
C THR A 292 9.72 27.93 7.04
N ASP A 293 10.76 28.24 7.82
CA ASP A 293 12.05 27.56 7.72
C ASP A 293 11.91 26.06 8.01
N SER A 294 12.73 25.26 7.33
CA SER A 294 12.74 23.81 7.53
C SER A 294 13.08 23.47 8.98
N LYS A 295 12.32 22.55 9.58
CA LYS A 295 12.46 22.10 10.98
C LYS A 295 12.16 23.16 12.03
N ALA A 296 11.49 24.25 11.67
CA ALA A 296 11.02 25.21 12.67
C ALA A 296 10.14 24.51 13.71
N ASP A 297 10.46 24.73 14.99
CA ASP A 297 9.75 24.22 16.16
C ASP A 297 8.98 25.33 16.91
N PHE A 298 8.37 25.00 18.04
CA PHE A 298 7.67 25.98 18.89
C PHE A 298 8.61 27.09 19.38
N THR A 299 9.83 26.73 19.79
CA THR A 299 10.78 27.72 20.29
C THR A 299 11.23 28.66 19.17
N ASP A 300 11.48 28.16 17.96
CA ASP A 300 11.87 28.97 16.81
C ASP A 300 10.77 29.99 16.43
N HIS A 301 9.50 29.61 16.58
CA HIS A 301 8.37 30.52 16.41
C HIS A 301 8.45 31.72 17.37
N VAL A 302 8.70 31.44 18.65
CA VAL A 302 8.80 32.46 19.70
C VAL A 302 10.06 33.31 19.51
N ASP A 303 11.21 32.69 19.23
CA ASP A 303 12.49 33.36 19.04
C ASP A 303 12.48 34.30 17.81
N ALA A 304 11.65 33.98 16.80
CA ALA A 304 11.37 34.86 15.67
C ALA A 304 10.47 36.06 16.01
N GLY A 305 9.98 36.16 17.26
CA GLY A 305 9.18 37.27 17.76
C GLY A 305 7.68 37.12 17.55
N PHE A 306 7.19 35.94 17.14
CA PHE A 306 5.77 35.66 17.00
C PHE A 306 5.14 35.26 18.35
N GLY A 307 3.88 35.65 18.55
CA GLY A 307 3.12 35.31 19.75
C GLY A 307 2.39 33.97 19.66
N ILE A 308 1.86 33.48 20.78
CA ILE A 308 1.11 32.20 20.82
C ILE A 308 -0.13 32.18 19.91
N ASP A 309 -0.69 33.34 19.58
CA ASP A 309 -1.85 33.44 18.68
C ASP A 309 -1.45 33.52 17.19
N ASP A 310 -0.15 33.60 16.88
CA ASP A 310 0.37 33.65 15.50
C ASP A 310 0.56 32.26 14.87
N PHE A 311 0.36 31.16 15.62
CA PHE A 311 0.44 29.81 15.05
C PHE A 311 -0.61 29.61 13.93
N GLU A 312 -0.21 28.92 12.86
CA GLU A 312 -1.07 28.64 11.72
C GLU A 312 -1.93 27.41 12.00
N LEU A 313 -3.25 27.56 11.90
CA LEU A 313 -4.17 26.42 11.96
C LEU A 313 -4.03 25.58 10.69
N VAL A 314 -3.81 24.28 10.87
CA VAL A 314 -3.68 23.34 9.75
C VAL A 314 -4.73 22.24 9.84
N SER A 315 -5.32 21.86 8.70
CA SER A 315 -6.22 20.72 8.66
C SER A 315 -5.43 19.41 8.66
N LYS A 316 -6.03 18.34 9.17
CA LYS A 316 -5.43 17.00 9.11
C LYS A 316 -5.09 16.57 7.68
N GLN A 317 -5.91 16.94 6.70
CA GLN A 317 -5.69 16.62 5.28
C GLN A 317 -4.50 17.40 4.70
N THR A 318 -4.38 18.69 5.03
CA THR A 318 -3.23 19.52 4.64
C THR A 318 -1.95 18.98 5.27
N LEU A 319 -1.98 18.59 6.54
CA LEU A 319 -0.83 18.01 7.22
C LEU A 319 -0.40 16.65 6.64
N GLU A 320 -1.36 15.80 6.24
CA GLU A 320 -1.08 14.56 5.50
C GLU A 320 -0.43 14.82 4.14
N LEU A 321 -0.89 15.86 3.42
CA LEU A 321 -0.26 16.27 2.17
C LEU A 321 1.18 16.77 2.39
N MET A 322 1.44 17.53 3.46
CA MET A 322 2.78 18.00 3.83
C MET A 322 3.71 16.85 4.23
N TRP A 323 3.20 15.83 4.94
CA TRP A 323 3.94 14.61 5.24
C TRP A 323 4.41 13.94 3.94
N HIS A 324 3.49 13.61 3.03
CA HIS A 324 3.87 12.91 1.80
C HIS A 324 4.74 13.77 0.87
N ALA A 325 4.55 15.08 0.85
CA ALA A 325 5.45 16.00 0.16
C ALA A 325 6.88 15.98 0.74
N ALA A 326 7.02 15.86 2.07
CA ALA A 326 8.34 15.74 2.70
C ALA A 326 9.01 14.37 2.41
N GLU A 327 8.25 13.28 2.34
CA GLU A 327 8.77 11.96 1.89
C GLU A 327 9.27 12.03 0.45
N PHE A 328 8.52 12.72 -0.41
CA PHE A 328 8.88 12.97 -1.81
C PHE A 328 10.19 13.77 -1.93
N HIS A 329 10.35 14.81 -1.10
CA HIS A 329 11.56 15.61 -1.04
C HIS A 329 12.78 14.79 -0.58
N GLU A 330 12.62 13.94 0.45
CA GLU A 330 13.69 13.06 0.93
C GLU A 330 14.12 12.05 -0.15
N LEU A 331 13.16 11.52 -0.91
CA LEU A 331 13.45 10.63 -2.03
C LEU A 331 14.21 11.36 -3.16
N THR A 332 13.86 12.61 -3.44
CA THR A 332 14.58 13.49 -4.38
C THR A 332 16.02 13.73 -3.93
N THR A 333 16.23 14.04 -2.65
CA THR A 333 17.58 14.22 -2.07
C THR A 333 18.44 12.95 -2.22
N LYS A 334 17.82 11.77 -2.09
CA LYS A 334 18.51 10.48 -2.30
C LYS A 334 18.92 10.27 -3.76
N ILE A 335 18.16 10.78 -4.72
CA ILE A 335 18.50 10.75 -6.16
C ILE A 335 19.68 11.69 -6.43
N GLU A 336 19.65 12.92 -5.90
CA GLU A 336 20.77 13.86 -6.04
C GLU A 336 22.06 13.29 -5.44
N THR A 337 21.96 12.68 -4.26
CA THR A 337 23.09 11.98 -3.63
C THR A 337 23.67 10.89 -4.54
N ALA A 338 22.82 10.11 -5.20
CA ALA A 338 23.27 9.08 -6.14
C ALA A 338 23.91 9.67 -7.41
N LEU A 339 23.44 10.84 -7.88
CA LEU A 339 24.11 11.59 -8.95
C LEU A 339 25.50 12.06 -8.52
N ASP A 340 25.63 12.68 -7.34
CA ASP A 340 26.92 13.16 -6.82
C ASP A 340 27.93 12.01 -6.75
N GLU A 341 27.48 10.82 -6.35
CA GLU A 341 28.30 9.61 -6.34
C GLU A 341 28.70 9.15 -7.75
N ALA A 342 27.78 9.18 -8.71
CA ALA A 342 28.09 8.87 -10.10
C ALA A 342 29.13 9.84 -10.68
N GLN A 343 29.00 11.14 -10.39
CA GLN A 343 29.96 12.17 -10.80
C GLN A 343 31.34 11.96 -10.15
N ALA A 344 31.39 11.78 -8.82
CA ALA A 344 32.64 11.57 -8.10
C ALA A 344 33.35 10.28 -8.56
N ARG A 345 32.60 9.21 -8.84
CA ARG A 345 33.14 7.96 -9.37
C ARG A 345 33.66 8.11 -10.80
N THR A 346 33.04 8.95 -11.62
CA THR A 346 33.53 9.28 -12.96
C THR A 346 34.89 9.98 -12.89
N SER A 347 35.00 11.03 -12.07
CA SER A 347 36.28 11.74 -11.84
C SER A 347 37.36 10.83 -11.27
N ALA A 348 37.00 9.92 -10.34
CA ALA A 348 37.94 8.97 -9.78
C ALA A 348 38.41 7.89 -10.79
N ALA A 349 37.56 7.52 -11.77
CA ALA A 349 37.93 6.58 -12.83
C ALA A 349 39.03 7.15 -13.75
N GLU A 350 39.07 8.47 -13.93
CA GLU A 350 40.11 9.19 -14.67
C GLU A 350 41.41 9.32 -13.85
N ALA A 351 41.27 9.62 -12.55
CA ALA A 351 42.41 9.82 -11.64
C ALA A 351 43.11 8.51 -11.23
N GLU A 352 42.39 7.39 -11.15
CA GLU A 352 42.91 6.07 -10.76
C GLU A 352 42.75 5.02 -11.89
N PRO A 353 43.58 5.05 -12.97
CA PRO A 353 43.46 4.13 -14.10
C PRO A 353 43.51 2.64 -13.70
N LYS A 354 44.19 2.31 -12.61
CA LYS A 354 44.29 0.93 -12.08
C LYS A 354 42.97 0.39 -11.51
N LYS A 355 42.04 1.26 -11.13
CA LYS A 355 40.70 0.91 -10.61
C LYS A 355 39.56 1.36 -11.54
N HIS A 356 39.88 1.74 -12.77
CA HIS A 356 38.92 2.29 -13.73
C HIS A 356 37.66 1.41 -13.89
N ASP A 357 37.83 0.08 -14.00
CA ASP A 357 36.72 -0.88 -14.09
C ASP A 357 35.84 -0.92 -12.84
N GLU A 358 36.41 -0.73 -11.65
CA GLU A 358 35.68 -0.69 -10.39
C GLU A 358 34.82 0.58 -10.31
N HIS A 359 35.41 1.72 -10.65
CA HIS A 359 34.71 3.01 -10.66
C HIS A 359 33.59 3.03 -11.70
N THR A 360 33.84 2.54 -12.92
CA THR A 360 32.83 2.46 -13.99
C THR A 360 31.63 1.59 -13.60
N LYS A 361 31.87 0.45 -12.94
CA LYS A 361 30.80 -0.40 -12.38
C LYS A 361 30.00 0.32 -11.29
N ALA A 362 30.66 1.12 -10.45
CA ALA A 362 29.99 1.92 -9.43
C ALA A 362 29.13 3.04 -10.03
N VAL A 363 29.61 3.73 -11.07
CA VAL A 363 28.82 4.75 -11.83
C VAL A 363 27.54 4.12 -12.37
N SER A 364 27.65 2.95 -13.02
CA SER A 364 26.49 2.22 -13.55
C SER A 364 25.49 1.81 -12.46
N TRP A 365 25.98 1.45 -11.27
CA TRP A 365 25.13 1.08 -10.15
C TRP A 365 24.35 2.28 -9.62
N TRP A 366 25.03 3.41 -9.36
CA TRP A 366 24.42 4.63 -8.85
C TRP A 366 23.43 5.24 -9.84
N ALA A 367 23.75 5.24 -11.12
CA ALA A 367 22.80 5.61 -12.16
C ALA A 367 21.56 4.71 -12.16
N GLY A 368 21.72 3.38 -12.14
CA GLY A 368 20.58 2.45 -12.02
C GLY A 368 19.80 2.58 -10.70
N ASP A 369 20.38 3.16 -9.66
CA ASP A 369 19.71 3.51 -8.41
C ASP A 369 18.84 4.77 -8.55
N THR A 370 19.32 5.80 -9.27
CA THR A 370 18.50 6.98 -9.62
C THR A 370 17.26 6.59 -10.42
N GLY A 371 17.41 5.78 -11.48
CA GLY A 371 16.27 5.35 -12.30
C GLY A 371 15.20 4.56 -11.54
N ARG A 372 15.59 3.74 -10.55
CA ARG A 372 14.64 3.00 -9.69
C ARG A 372 13.86 3.93 -8.76
N LYS A 373 14.55 4.91 -8.16
CA LYS A 373 13.90 5.90 -7.28
C LYS A 373 13.04 6.88 -8.07
N PHE A 374 13.42 7.21 -9.31
CA PHE A 374 12.64 8.09 -10.18
C PHE A 374 11.32 7.46 -10.64
N GLU A 375 11.28 6.14 -10.87
CA GLU A 375 10.03 5.40 -11.11
C GLU A 375 9.06 5.60 -9.93
N GLN A 376 9.55 5.45 -8.70
CA GLN A 376 8.76 5.69 -7.49
C GLN A 376 8.29 7.16 -7.37
N ILE A 377 9.17 8.14 -7.64
CA ILE A 377 8.80 9.57 -7.66
C ILE A 377 7.66 9.87 -8.64
N THR A 378 7.64 9.20 -9.80
CA THR A 378 6.61 9.46 -10.81
C THR A 378 5.24 8.96 -10.34
N ASP A 379 5.18 7.80 -9.69
CA ASP A 379 3.97 7.25 -9.08
C ASP A 379 3.49 8.12 -7.90
N ASP A 380 4.41 8.52 -7.02
CA ASP A 380 4.11 9.33 -5.83
C ASP A 380 3.59 10.73 -6.23
N TYR A 381 4.10 11.31 -7.32
CA TYR A 381 3.63 12.60 -7.84
C TYR A 381 2.15 12.57 -8.24
N ALA A 382 1.71 11.53 -8.96
CA ALA A 382 0.31 11.37 -9.36
C ALA A 382 -0.62 11.19 -8.15
N ALA A 383 -0.17 10.47 -7.12
CA ALA A 383 -0.90 10.30 -5.87
C ALA A 383 -1.05 11.63 -5.11
N LEU A 384 0.01 12.42 -5.02
CA LEU A 384 0.01 13.76 -4.39
C LEU A 384 -0.93 14.72 -5.12
N GLN A 385 -0.90 14.76 -6.46
CA GLN A 385 -1.83 15.57 -7.24
C GLN A 385 -3.29 15.19 -6.98
N LYS A 386 -3.60 13.89 -6.85
CA LYS A 386 -4.96 13.42 -6.54
C LYS A 386 -5.38 13.84 -5.13
N MET A 387 -4.48 13.75 -4.15
CA MET A 387 -4.76 14.14 -2.76
C MET A 387 -5.02 15.65 -2.64
N ALA A 388 -4.25 16.46 -3.37
CA ALA A 388 -4.38 17.91 -3.36
C ALA A 388 -5.72 18.42 -3.92
N LYS A 389 -6.39 17.68 -4.82
CA LYS A 389 -7.69 18.08 -5.41
C LYS A 389 -8.79 18.36 -4.38
N SER A 390 -8.72 17.75 -3.20
CA SER A 390 -9.68 17.94 -2.11
C SER A 390 -9.23 18.96 -1.06
N ILE A 391 -8.11 19.67 -1.27
CA ILE A 391 -7.48 20.56 -0.28
C ILE A 391 -7.33 21.97 -0.87
N SER A 392 -7.97 22.97 -0.25
CA SER A 392 -8.03 24.36 -0.74
C SER A 392 -6.65 25.03 -0.86
N ASP A 393 -5.77 24.82 0.11
CA ASP A 393 -4.48 25.53 0.23
C ASP A 393 -3.29 24.64 -0.16
N SER A 394 -3.46 23.81 -1.20
CA SER A 394 -2.46 22.84 -1.65
C SER A 394 -1.47 23.38 -2.69
N ALA A 395 -1.72 24.56 -3.26
CA ALA A 395 -0.97 25.09 -4.40
C ALA A 395 0.54 25.26 -4.12
N ALA A 396 0.89 25.88 -3.00
CA ALA A 396 2.29 26.09 -2.62
C ALA A 396 3.03 24.76 -2.37
N ILE A 397 2.35 23.76 -1.79
CA ILE A 397 2.93 22.43 -1.55
C ILE A 397 3.18 21.74 -2.89
N LEU A 398 2.22 21.78 -3.82
CA LEU A 398 2.37 21.18 -5.15
C LEU A 398 3.45 21.87 -5.98
N GLU A 399 3.67 23.17 -5.81
CA GLU A 399 4.76 23.90 -6.47
C GLU A 399 6.13 23.38 -6.02
N ILE A 400 6.31 23.18 -4.71
CA ILE A 400 7.53 22.58 -4.15
C ILE A 400 7.74 21.16 -4.70
N VAL A 401 6.68 20.33 -4.68
CA VAL A 401 6.74 18.95 -5.19
C VAL A 401 7.05 18.92 -6.70
N ALA A 402 6.51 19.86 -7.49
CA ALA A 402 6.81 19.95 -8.92
C ALA A 402 8.26 20.39 -9.18
N GLN A 403 8.82 21.25 -8.33
CA GLN A 403 10.23 21.62 -8.37
C GLN A 403 11.12 20.42 -8.03
N ASP A 404 10.78 19.66 -6.99
CA ASP A 404 11.49 18.43 -6.62
C ASP A 404 11.45 17.38 -7.74
N LEU A 405 10.29 17.20 -8.40
CA LEU A 405 10.17 16.32 -9.57
C LEU A 405 11.11 16.76 -10.69
N THR A 406 11.20 18.06 -10.95
CA THR A 406 12.10 18.61 -11.97
C THR A 406 13.56 18.36 -11.61
N THR A 407 13.94 18.57 -10.35
CA THR A 407 15.27 18.27 -9.82
C THR A 407 15.61 16.78 -9.97
N ALA A 408 14.71 15.88 -9.53
CA ALA A 408 14.87 14.44 -9.66
C ALA A 408 15.01 13.99 -11.12
N LYS A 409 14.25 14.62 -12.02
CA LYS A 409 14.28 14.37 -13.47
C LYS A 409 15.66 14.69 -14.06
N VAL A 410 16.16 15.90 -13.79
CA VAL A 410 17.48 16.36 -14.25
C VAL A 410 18.57 15.47 -13.66
N ALA A 411 18.48 15.14 -12.37
CA ALA A 411 19.50 14.34 -11.70
C ALA A 411 19.59 12.92 -12.25
N THR A 412 18.44 12.25 -12.43
CA THR A 412 18.36 10.90 -12.98
C THR A 412 18.88 10.83 -14.41
N ARG A 413 18.49 11.80 -15.26
CA ARG A 413 18.99 11.90 -16.62
C ARG A 413 20.52 12.04 -16.65
N THR A 414 21.05 12.98 -15.87
CA THR A 414 22.50 13.25 -15.83
C THR A 414 23.27 12.01 -15.38
N ALA A 415 22.79 11.29 -14.36
CA ALA A 415 23.43 10.07 -13.87
C ALA A 415 23.44 8.96 -14.94
N HIS A 416 22.32 8.79 -15.66
CA HIS A 416 22.22 7.81 -16.76
C HIS A 416 23.12 8.17 -17.95
N GLU A 417 23.23 9.45 -18.30
CA GLU A 417 24.16 9.94 -19.34
C GLU A 417 25.63 9.66 -18.96
N LEU A 418 26.02 9.95 -17.71
CA LEU A 418 27.36 9.63 -17.19
C LEU A 418 27.68 8.13 -17.24
N ALA A 419 26.69 7.29 -16.99
CA ALA A 419 26.84 5.83 -17.01
C ALA A 419 26.72 5.20 -18.40
N GLY A 420 26.32 5.96 -19.43
CA GLY A 420 25.95 5.42 -20.74
C GLY A 420 24.75 4.46 -20.69
N LEU A 421 23.86 4.64 -19.72
CA LEU A 421 22.64 3.83 -19.56
C LEU A 421 21.45 4.48 -20.28
N PRO A 422 20.45 3.69 -20.70
CA PRO A 422 19.21 4.23 -21.26
C PRO A 422 18.52 5.17 -20.25
N ILE A 423 18.21 6.40 -20.66
CA ILE A 423 17.49 7.38 -19.84
C ILE A 423 16.02 6.92 -19.68
N PRO A 424 15.43 6.96 -18.47
CA PRO A 424 14.01 6.67 -18.29
C PRO A 424 13.11 7.60 -19.13
N ALA A 425 12.04 7.08 -19.72
CA ALA A 425 11.19 7.83 -20.66
C ALA A 425 10.64 9.13 -20.06
N ASP A 426 10.20 9.11 -18.81
CA ASP A 426 9.68 10.30 -18.12
C ASP A 426 10.79 11.30 -17.74
N ALA A 427 12.05 10.87 -17.79
CA ALA A 427 13.23 11.71 -17.61
C ALA A 427 13.81 12.31 -18.90
N ASP A 428 13.40 11.80 -20.06
CA ASP A 428 13.81 12.31 -21.36
C ASP A 428 12.98 13.55 -21.74
N PRO A 429 13.60 14.68 -22.15
CA PRO A 429 12.88 15.87 -22.61
C PRO A 429 12.16 15.69 -23.96
N HIS A 430 12.46 14.64 -24.74
CA HIS A 430 11.83 14.38 -26.03
C HIS A 430 10.49 13.64 -25.92
N THR A 431 10.10 13.25 -24.72
CA THR A 431 8.82 12.61 -24.38
C THR A 431 7.83 13.65 -23.84
N THR A 432 7.53 14.69 -24.61
CA THR A 432 6.37 15.55 -24.33
C THR A 432 5.10 14.82 -24.74
N ASN A 433 4.43 14.18 -23.78
CA ASN A 433 3.02 13.82 -23.90
C ASN A 433 2.21 15.10 -24.10
N GLN A 434 1.64 15.28 -25.29
CA GLN A 434 0.58 16.25 -25.51
C GLN A 434 -0.64 15.77 -24.72
N THR A 435 -0.91 16.39 -23.59
CA THR A 435 -2.17 16.25 -22.88
C THR A 435 -3.28 16.78 -23.80
N GLN A 436 -4.06 15.87 -24.39
CA GLN A 436 -5.35 16.24 -24.98
C GLN A 436 -6.32 16.47 -23.82
N ASP A 437 -6.74 17.71 -23.64
CA ASP A 437 -7.93 18.06 -22.87
C ASP A 437 -9.12 17.27 -23.46
N HIS A 438 -9.63 16.31 -22.70
CA HIS A 438 -10.95 15.76 -22.95
C HIS A 438 -11.97 16.67 -22.27
N ASP A 439 -12.62 17.51 -23.08
CA ASP A 439 -13.84 18.20 -22.71
C ASP A 439 -14.87 17.17 -22.22
N ILE A 440 -15.21 17.24 -20.93
CA ILE A 440 -16.31 16.47 -20.34
C ILE A 440 -17.59 17.24 -20.70
N GLU A 441 -18.34 16.73 -21.68
CA GLU A 441 -19.72 17.18 -21.93
C GLU A 441 -20.59 16.88 -20.70
N ALA A 442 -21.37 17.88 -20.29
CA ALA A 442 -22.26 17.84 -19.13
C ALA A 442 -23.29 16.70 -19.22
N PRO A 443 -23.70 16.08 -18.10
CA PRO A 443 -24.69 15.03 -18.13
C PRO A 443 -26.06 15.53 -18.58
N VAL A 444 -26.66 14.73 -19.45
CA VAL A 444 -27.97 14.81 -20.08
C VAL A 444 -29.11 15.02 -19.06
N GLU A 445 -30.05 15.92 -19.38
CA GLU A 445 -31.31 16.11 -18.67
C GLU A 445 -32.13 14.81 -18.61
N LEU A 446 -32.42 14.34 -17.39
CA LEU A 446 -33.36 13.25 -17.13
C LEU A 446 -34.80 13.77 -17.12
N THR A 447 -35.46 13.77 -18.28
CA THR A 447 -36.91 13.96 -18.38
C THR A 447 -37.68 12.65 -18.17
N GLU A 448 -38.76 12.79 -17.39
CA GLU A 448 -39.93 11.91 -17.22
C GLU A 448 -39.82 10.66 -16.31
N VAL A 449 -39.93 10.93 -15.01
CA VAL A 449 -40.35 9.94 -14.00
C VAL A 449 -41.82 9.59 -14.19
N ARG A 450 -42.08 8.31 -14.52
CA ARG A 450 -43.40 7.67 -14.51
C ARG A 450 -44.09 7.86 -13.15
N THR A 451 -45.16 8.63 -13.14
CA THR A 451 -46.02 8.92 -11.98
C THR A 451 -47.22 7.98 -11.94
N GLU A 452 -47.03 6.68 -11.76
CA GLU A 452 -48.16 5.81 -11.34
C GLU A 452 -47.74 4.76 -10.31
N ARG A 453 -48.24 4.96 -9.09
CA ARG A 453 -48.01 4.11 -7.91
C ARG A 453 -48.89 2.85 -8.02
N ARG A 454 -48.30 1.70 -8.33
CA ARG A 454 -48.99 0.40 -8.18
C ARG A 454 -48.93 -0.03 -6.70
N LYS A 455 -50.07 -0.45 -6.16
CA LYS A 455 -50.17 -1.08 -4.83
C LYS A 455 -49.31 -2.35 -4.78
N THR A 456 -48.42 -2.46 -3.80
CA THR A 456 -47.55 -3.62 -3.58
C THR A 456 -47.48 -3.96 -2.09
N ALA A 457 -46.84 -5.10 -1.77
CA ALA A 457 -46.81 -5.75 -0.45
C ALA A 457 -46.39 -4.88 0.75
N LEU A 458 -45.91 -3.65 0.53
CA LEU A 458 -45.69 -2.65 1.58
C LEU A 458 -47.00 -2.08 2.17
N ASP A 459 -48.13 -2.24 1.46
CA ASP A 459 -49.47 -1.97 2.01
C ASP A 459 -49.93 -3.07 3.00
N ALA A 460 -49.11 -4.10 3.22
CA ALA A 460 -49.38 -5.22 4.14
C ALA A 460 -48.44 -5.23 5.37
N ILE A 461 -47.98 -4.06 5.84
CA ILE A 461 -47.31 -3.97 7.15
C ILE A 461 -48.35 -4.35 8.23
N PRO A 462 -48.08 -5.35 9.10
CA PRO A 462 -48.97 -5.69 10.20
C PRO A 462 -49.23 -4.46 11.07
N GLU A 463 -50.49 -4.21 11.43
CA GLU A 463 -50.85 -3.17 12.40
C GLU A 463 -50.03 -3.34 13.69
N GLY A 464 -48.99 -2.52 13.89
CA GLY A 464 -48.17 -2.54 15.12
C GLY A 464 -46.68 -2.20 14.98
N GLY A 465 -46.10 -2.11 13.77
CA GLY A 465 -44.69 -1.71 13.59
C GLY A 465 -44.42 -0.21 13.84
N PRO A 466 -43.18 0.19 14.22
CA PRO A 466 -42.82 1.60 14.36
C PRO A 466 -42.98 2.32 13.03
N ARG A 467 -43.73 3.43 13.02
CA ARG A 467 -43.95 4.24 11.82
C ARG A 467 -42.93 5.37 11.75
N TYR A 468 -42.38 5.62 10.57
CA TYR A 468 -41.47 6.73 10.30
C TYR A 468 -42.09 7.66 9.27
N GLU A 469 -41.88 8.96 9.41
CA GLU A 469 -42.37 9.99 8.50
C GLU A 469 -41.25 10.98 8.19
N ILE A 470 -41.28 11.52 6.97
CA ILE A 470 -40.40 12.61 6.56
C ILE A 470 -41.17 13.93 6.73
N ASP A 471 -40.53 14.89 7.36
CA ASP A 471 -41.08 16.23 7.58
C ASP A 471 -39.94 17.25 7.50
N ASN A 472 -40.06 18.28 6.66
CA ASN A 472 -39.05 19.32 6.44
C ASN A 472 -37.60 18.83 6.26
N GLY A 473 -37.39 17.79 5.45
CA GLY A 473 -36.05 17.25 5.18
C GLY A 473 -35.43 16.49 6.35
N ALA A 474 -36.24 16.04 7.30
CA ALA A 474 -35.83 15.26 8.46
C ALA A 474 -36.71 14.01 8.61
N ILE A 475 -36.15 12.96 9.23
CA ILE A 475 -36.82 11.69 9.48
C ILE A 475 -37.24 11.61 10.95
N TYR A 476 -38.53 11.38 11.17
CA TYR A 476 -39.13 11.27 12.50
C TYR A 476 -39.73 9.90 12.70
N LYS A 477 -39.67 9.40 13.94
CA LYS A 477 -40.44 8.25 14.41
C LYS A 477 -41.75 8.75 15.00
N VAL A 478 -42.85 8.14 14.55
CA VAL A 478 -44.21 8.51 14.93
C VAL A 478 -44.78 7.48 15.88
N THR A 479 -45.25 7.94 17.04
CA THR A 479 -45.95 7.11 18.02
C THR A 479 -47.34 7.69 18.26
N TYR A 480 -48.35 6.84 18.25
CA TYR A 480 -49.72 7.20 18.59
C TYR A 480 -49.98 6.77 20.03
N LYS A 481 -50.36 7.71 20.89
CA LYS A 481 -50.74 7.44 22.28
C LYS A 481 -52.20 7.81 22.48
N PRO A 482 -53.01 7.00 23.19
CA PRO A 482 -54.37 7.38 23.51
C PRO A 482 -54.35 8.60 24.45
N ASP A 483 -55.09 9.64 24.08
CA ASP A 483 -55.38 10.82 24.90
C ASP A 483 -56.48 10.49 25.92
N LYS A 484 -56.68 11.38 26.90
CA LYS A 484 -57.65 11.30 28.00
C LYS A 484 -59.10 11.12 27.51
N ASP A 485 -59.40 11.54 26.28
CA ASP A 485 -60.72 11.43 25.67
C ASP A 485 -60.90 10.15 24.81
N GLY A 486 -59.89 9.27 24.75
CA GLY A 486 -59.94 8.03 23.97
C GLY A 486 -59.57 8.19 22.48
N ASP A 487 -59.19 9.40 22.07
CA ASP A 487 -58.62 9.69 20.75
C ASP A 487 -57.10 9.44 20.73
N PHE A 488 -56.44 9.39 19.57
CA PHE A 488 -54.99 9.12 19.50
C PHE A 488 -54.16 10.38 19.23
N GLU A 489 -53.35 10.79 20.22
CA GLU A 489 -52.36 11.85 20.08
C GLU A 489 -51.11 11.35 19.34
N LYS A 490 -50.75 12.04 18.26
CA LYS A 490 -49.58 11.75 17.44
C LYS A 490 -48.34 12.48 17.97
N THR A 491 -47.34 11.73 18.41
CA THR A 491 -46.05 12.25 18.87
C THR A 491 -44.93 11.92 17.87
N LYS A 492 -44.06 12.90 17.58
CA LYS A 492 -42.91 12.75 16.68
C LYS A 492 -41.61 12.83 17.48
N LYS A 493 -40.72 11.84 17.31
CA LYS A 493 -39.34 11.84 17.81
C LYS A 493 -38.40 11.99 16.62
N LEU A 494 -37.53 13.01 16.64
CA LEU A 494 -36.50 13.16 15.60
C LEU A 494 -35.53 11.98 15.65
N ILE A 495 -35.29 11.34 14.51
CA ILE A 495 -34.31 10.27 14.36
C ILE A 495 -33.02 10.81 13.73
N ILE A 496 -33.17 11.52 12.62
CA ILE A 496 -32.08 12.23 11.95
C ILE A 496 -32.67 13.45 11.24
N ASN A 497 -32.01 14.60 11.32
CA ASN A 497 -32.44 15.83 10.62
C ASN A 497 -31.90 15.92 9.17
N LEU A 498 -31.84 14.77 8.48
CA LEU A 498 -31.40 14.65 7.10
C LEU A 498 -32.32 13.66 6.40
N GLU A 499 -32.92 14.08 5.29
CA GLU A 499 -33.62 13.18 4.39
C GLU A 499 -32.59 12.38 3.60
N VAL A 500 -32.52 11.09 3.91
CA VAL A 500 -31.62 10.14 3.29
C VAL A 500 -32.41 8.89 2.94
N ARG A 501 -32.29 8.43 1.70
CA ARG A 501 -33.00 7.27 1.16
C ARG A 501 -32.02 6.34 0.49
N ILE A 502 -32.27 5.05 0.58
CA ILE A 502 -31.61 4.05 -0.25
C ILE A 502 -32.30 4.10 -1.62
N VAL A 503 -31.53 4.39 -2.66
CA VAL A 503 -32.03 4.41 -4.05
C VAL A 503 -31.63 3.16 -4.81
N SER A 504 -30.51 2.55 -4.45
CA SER A 504 -30.09 1.29 -5.06
C SER A 504 -29.31 0.41 -4.10
N VAL A 505 -29.34 -0.89 -4.36
CA VAL A 505 -28.59 -1.92 -3.66
C VAL A 505 -27.75 -2.66 -4.69
N GLU A 506 -26.46 -2.79 -4.41
CA GLU A 506 -25.53 -3.48 -5.30
C GLU A 506 -25.20 -4.86 -4.75
N ALA A 507 -25.38 -5.88 -5.59
CA ALA A 507 -24.99 -7.25 -5.31
C ALA A 507 -24.11 -7.77 -6.46
N PRO A 508 -23.20 -8.73 -6.21
CA PRO A 508 -22.53 -9.44 -7.29
C PRO A 508 -23.57 -9.98 -8.28
N ALA A 509 -23.32 -9.89 -9.58
CA ALA A 509 -24.17 -10.58 -10.54
C ALA A 509 -24.15 -12.09 -10.25
N ALA A 510 -25.30 -12.76 -10.36
CA ALA A 510 -25.37 -14.21 -10.21
C ALA A 510 -24.52 -14.85 -11.31
N GLU A 511 -23.43 -15.53 -10.94
CA GLU A 511 -22.60 -16.22 -11.92
C GLU A 511 -23.29 -17.51 -12.37
N VAL A 512 -23.95 -17.47 -13.54
CA VAL A 512 -24.53 -18.66 -14.16
C VAL A 512 -23.38 -19.54 -14.68
N VAL A 513 -23.06 -20.63 -13.98
CA VAL A 513 -22.11 -21.64 -14.47
C VAL A 513 -22.74 -22.36 -15.66
N ALA A 514 -22.28 -22.04 -16.87
CA ALA A 514 -22.67 -22.77 -18.07
C ALA A 514 -22.08 -24.20 -17.97
N GLY A 515 -22.96 -25.19 -17.73
CA GLY A 515 -22.55 -26.59 -17.50
C GLY A 515 -23.46 -27.37 -16.55
N ALA A 516 -24.33 -26.69 -15.80
CA ALA A 516 -25.35 -27.32 -14.95
C ALA A 516 -26.70 -27.55 -15.67
N ALA A 517 -26.71 -27.69 -16.99
CA ALA A 517 -27.91 -28.07 -17.73
C ALA A 517 -27.94 -29.59 -17.95
N ALA A 518 -28.54 -30.33 -17.01
CA ALA A 518 -29.43 -31.47 -17.27
C ALA A 518 -29.71 -32.31 -16.01
N THR A 519 -30.41 -31.75 -15.02
CA THR A 519 -31.39 -32.53 -14.26
C THR A 519 -32.65 -31.69 -14.07
N ILE A 520 -33.25 -31.26 -15.18
CA ILE A 520 -34.62 -30.70 -15.16
C ILE A 520 -35.57 -31.89 -15.00
N GLY A 521 -35.79 -32.27 -13.75
CA GLY A 521 -36.92 -33.07 -13.32
C GLY A 521 -37.69 -32.27 -12.29
N GLN A 522 -38.71 -31.54 -12.76
CA GLN A 522 -39.86 -31.04 -11.99
C GLN A 522 -39.58 -30.24 -10.69
N SER A 523 -39.72 -28.92 -10.76
CA SER A 523 -40.40 -28.15 -9.72
C SER A 523 -40.77 -26.77 -10.26
N THR A 524 -42.05 -26.53 -10.49
CA THR A 524 -42.65 -25.22 -10.77
C THR A 524 -42.98 -24.49 -9.45
N ASN A 525 -42.04 -24.45 -8.51
CA ASN A 525 -42.21 -23.69 -7.27
C ASN A 525 -41.29 -22.47 -7.29
N ALA A 526 -41.82 -21.37 -6.72
CA ALA A 526 -41.12 -20.12 -6.49
C ALA A 526 -39.71 -20.35 -5.94
N PRO A 527 -38.72 -19.50 -6.30
CA PRO A 527 -37.34 -19.69 -5.86
C PRO A 527 -37.28 -19.84 -4.34
N ASP A 528 -36.65 -20.93 -3.88
CA ASP A 528 -36.41 -21.19 -2.47
C ASP A 528 -35.64 -20.02 -1.86
N ILE A 529 -35.93 -19.70 -0.60
CA ILE A 529 -35.40 -18.55 0.17
C ILE A 529 -33.86 -18.59 0.32
N GLU A 530 -33.18 -19.62 -0.18
CA GLU A 530 -31.73 -19.84 -0.08
C GLU A 530 -30.88 -19.16 -1.18
N ASP A 531 -31.47 -18.64 -2.26
CA ASP A 531 -30.74 -18.03 -3.39
C ASP A 531 -30.56 -16.50 -3.30
N TYR A 532 -30.54 -15.92 -2.09
CA TYR A 532 -30.29 -14.48 -1.95
C TYR A 532 -28.79 -14.19 -2.15
N VAL A 533 -28.44 -13.63 -3.31
CA VAL A 533 -27.09 -13.09 -3.55
C VAL A 533 -26.84 -11.98 -2.52
N PRO A 534 -25.76 -12.06 -1.71
CA PRO A 534 -25.55 -11.11 -0.64
C PRO A 534 -25.30 -9.72 -1.21
N VAL A 535 -26.07 -8.76 -0.71
CA VAL A 535 -25.83 -7.33 -0.92
C VAL A 535 -24.40 -7.02 -0.48
N THR A 536 -23.67 -6.29 -1.32
CA THR A 536 -22.32 -5.82 -0.98
C THR A 536 -22.31 -4.34 -0.64
N HIS A 537 -23.14 -3.54 -1.31
CA HIS A 537 -23.20 -2.10 -1.10
C HIS A 537 -24.63 -1.57 -1.16
N PHE A 538 -24.87 -0.48 -0.45
CA PHE A 538 -26.05 0.36 -0.57
C PHE A 538 -25.65 1.70 -1.20
N VAL A 539 -26.50 2.22 -2.08
CA VAL A 539 -26.39 3.57 -2.63
C VAL A 539 -27.47 4.42 -2.00
N PHE A 540 -27.04 5.39 -1.20
CA PHE A 540 -27.91 6.34 -0.53
C PHE A 540 -27.98 7.65 -1.33
N GLU A 541 -29.19 8.15 -1.57
CA GLU A 541 -29.45 9.53 -1.95
C GLU A 541 -29.72 10.37 -0.70
N TYR A 542 -29.10 11.54 -0.58
CA TYR A 542 -29.45 12.52 0.44
C TYR A 542 -29.33 13.93 -0.12
N VAL A 543 -30.03 14.89 0.50
CA VAL A 543 -29.95 16.31 0.14
C VAL A 543 -28.92 16.98 1.05
N HIS A 544 -27.90 17.60 0.48
CA HIS A 544 -26.87 18.26 1.29
C HIS A 544 -27.46 19.48 2.03
N PRO A 545 -27.32 19.60 3.36
CA PRO A 545 -28.02 20.62 4.15
C PRO A 545 -27.71 22.07 3.76
N ILE A 546 -26.48 22.34 3.29
CA ILE A 546 -26.05 23.69 2.86
C ILE A 546 -26.39 23.97 1.40
N SER A 547 -25.90 23.15 0.46
CA SER A 547 -26.10 23.41 -0.97
C SER A 547 -27.51 23.11 -1.47
N GLY A 548 -28.29 22.27 -0.77
CA GLY A 548 -29.60 21.82 -1.20
C GLY A 548 -29.57 20.85 -2.39
N GLU A 549 -28.39 20.47 -2.85
CA GLU A 549 -28.21 19.52 -3.96
C GLU A 549 -28.34 18.07 -3.48
N LYS A 550 -28.76 17.20 -4.38
CA LYS A 550 -28.83 15.76 -4.14
C LYS A 550 -27.48 15.09 -4.38
N TYR A 551 -27.05 14.26 -3.44
CA TYR A 551 -25.82 13.49 -3.54
C TYR A 551 -26.10 11.99 -3.44
N LEU A 552 -25.35 11.21 -4.20
CA LEU A 552 -25.33 9.75 -4.09
C LEU A 552 -24.08 9.30 -3.33
N LYS A 553 -24.27 8.44 -2.33
CA LYS A 553 -23.18 7.79 -1.61
C LYS A 553 -23.31 6.28 -1.70
N ARG A 554 -22.28 5.66 -2.28
CA ARG A 554 -22.07 4.21 -2.24
C ARG A 554 -21.38 3.82 -0.93
N VAL A 555 -21.94 2.87 -0.19
CA VAL A 555 -21.52 2.45 1.16
C VAL A 555 -21.52 0.92 1.24
N THR A 556 -20.56 0.32 1.93
CA THR A 556 -20.51 -1.14 2.11
C THR A 556 -21.68 -1.65 2.95
N LEU A 557 -22.02 -2.94 2.84
CA LEU A 557 -23.08 -3.58 3.63
C LEU A 557 -22.89 -3.36 5.15
N ASP A 558 -21.66 -3.53 5.64
CA ASP A 558 -21.35 -3.46 7.06
C ASP A 558 -21.45 -2.00 7.57
N ASP A 559 -20.86 -1.04 6.86
CA ASP A 559 -20.93 0.37 7.23
C ASP A 559 -22.37 0.91 7.16
N ALA A 560 -23.15 0.46 6.18
CA ALA A 560 -24.56 0.83 6.02
C ALA A 560 -25.39 0.37 7.23
N ARG A 561 -25.22 -0.90 7.65
CA ARG A 561 -25.92 -1.48 8.82
C ARG A 561 -25.58 -0.76 10.12
N GLU A 562 -24.34 -0.31 10.27
CA GLU A 562 -23.90 0.41 11.47
C GLU A 562 -24.17 1.92 11.40
N SER A 563 -24.59 2.43 10.25
CA SER A 563 -24.78 3.87 9.95
C SER A 563 -23.55 4.74 10.25
N ILE A 564 -22.35 4.14 10.33
CA ILE A 564 -21.08 4.85 10.58
C ILE A 564 -20.72 5.75 9.40
N TRP A 565 -21.14 5.36 8.20
CA TRP A 565 -20.87 6.10 6.97
C TRP A 565 -21.35 7.57 7.00
N LEU A 566 -22.35 7.90 7.83
CA LEU A 566 -22.83 9.27 8.03
C LEU A 566 -21.77 10.17 8.68
N GLU A 567 -20.88 9.61 9.52
CA GLU A 567 -19.77 10.33 10.15
C GLU A 567 -18.72 10.74 9.09
N GLY A 568 -18.61 9.98 8.01
CA GLY A 568 -17.64 10.19 6.93
C GLY A 568 -18.07 11.15 5.81
N ILE A 569 -19.23 11.82 5.91
CA ILE A 569 -19.76 12.69 4.82
C ILE A 569 -19.59 14.19 5.12
N ALA A 570 -19.09 14.58 6.29
CA ALA A 570 -18.88 16.00 6.63
C ALA A 570 -20.11 16.89 6.34
N LEU A 571 -21.31 16.44 6.75
CA LEU A 571 -22.56 17.18 6.55
C LEU A 571 -22.78 18.17 7.70
N PRO A 572 -22.68 19.49 7.48
CA PRO A 572 -22.78 20.46 8.55
C PRO A 572 -24.22 20.51 9.10
N GLY A 573 -24.34 20.48 10.43
CA GLY A 573 -25.63 20.59 11.11
C GLY A 573 -26.47 19.31 11.11
N VAL A 574 -25.99 18.19 10.59
CA VAL A 574 -26.69 16.89 10.70
C VAL A 574 -26.54 16.34 12.12
N THR A 575 -27.65 15.95 12.72
CA THR A 575 -27.79 15.47 14.09
C THR A 575 -28.64 14.20 14.12
N TYR A 576 -28.14 13.20 14.82
CA TYR A 576 -28.81 11.94 15.15
C TYR A 576 -28.17 11.36 16.42
N SER A 577 -28.78 10.33 17.02
CA SER A 577 -28.15 9.67 18.17
C SER A 577 -27.01 8.76 17.71
N SER A 578 -25.76 9.13 18.04
CA SER A 578 -24.54 8.36 17.70
C SER A 578 -24.35 7.09 18.54
N THR A 579 -25.20 6.85 19.53
CA THR A 579 -25.17 5.60 20.32
C THR A 579 -25.47 4.39 19.43
N LYS A 580 -25.00 3.20 19.81
CA LYS A 580 -25.26 1.95 19.06
C LYS A 580 -26.75 1.74 18.75
N ASN A 581 -27.62 2.00 19.73
CA ASN A 581 -29.07 1.88 19.55
C ASN A 581 -29.64 3.02 18.70
N GLY A 582 -29.09 4.24 18.83
CA GLY A 582 -29.46 5.38 18.01
C GLY A 582 -29.14 5.17 16.53
N ARG A 583 -27.94 4.68 16.22
CA ARG A 583 -27.52 4.33 14.85
C ARG A 583 -28.35 3.18 14.26
N ALA A 584 -28.69 2.18 15.08
CA ALA A 584 -29.62 1.13 14.65
C ALA A 584 -31.02 1.69 14.33
N GLU A 585 -31.51 2.64 15.14
CA GLU A 585 -32.79 3.32 14.89
C GLU A 585 -32.75 4.19 13.64
N VAL A 586 -31.61 4.84 13.34
CA VAL A 586 -31.37 5.55 12.07
C VAL A 586 -31.44 4.58 10.90
N TRP A 587 -30.68 3.48 10.94
CA TRP A 587 -30.70 2.46 9.88
C TRP A 587 -32.12 1.93 9.60
N ASP A 588 -32.88 1.61 10.66
CA ASP A 588 -34.25 1.13 10.54
C ASP A 588 -35.18 2.20 9.96
N ALA A 589 -35.02 3.46 10.37
CA ALA A 589 -35.79 4.57 9.82
C ALA A 589 -35.52 4.79 8.33
N ILE A 590 -34.24 4.79 7.91
CA ILE A 590 -33.85 4.96 6.51
C ILE A 590 -34.45 3.85 5.64
N LYS A 591 -34.32 2.58 6.03
CA LYS A 591 -34.94 1.47 5.30
C LYS A 591 -36.45 1.64 5.17
N ALA A 592 -37.13 2.02 6.26
CA ALA A 592 -38.58 2.15 6.28
C ALA A 592 -39.09 3.26 5.35
N ILE A 593 -38.35 4.39 5.22
CA ILE A 593 -38.76 5.51 4.38
C ILE A 593 -38.31 5.39 2.90
N SER A 594 -37.31 4.55 2.63
CA SER A 594 -36.70 4.43 1.29
C SER A 594 -37.62 3.77 0.26
N GLY A 595 -38.61 2.99 0.71
CA GLY A 595 -39.56 2.33 -0.20
C GLY A 595 -38.90 1.23 -1.03
N ILE A 596 -39.22 1.19 -2.33
CA ILE A 596 -38.62 0.24 -3.28
C ILE A 596 -37.34 0.87 -3.84
N TRP A 597 -36.23 0.15 -3.74
CA TRP A 597 -34.94 0.52 -4.30
C TRP A 597 -34.57 -0.36 -5.50
N ASP A 598 -33.69 0.16 -6.36
CA ASP A 598 -33.19 -0.56 -7.52
C ASP A 598 -32.13 -1.60 -7.12
N HIS A 599 -32.24 -2.82 -7.62
CA HIS A 599 -31.19 -3.82 -7.47
C HIS A 599 -30.24 -3.76 -8.66
N ARG A 600 -28.96 -3.46 -8.41
CA ARG A 600 -27.92 -3.41 -9.44
C ARG A 600 -26.98 -4.60 -9.31
N ALA A 601 -26.91 -5.40 -10.36
CA ALA A 601 -25.95 -6.48 -10.49
C ALA A 601 -24.57 -5.92 -10.88
N ILE A 602 -23.56 -6.16 -10.04
CA ILE A 602 -22.16 -5.77 -10.30
C ILE A 602 -21.40 -6.99 -10.80
N TYR A 603 -20.92 -6.93 -12.03
CA TYR A 603 -20.21 -8.05 -12.64
C TYR A 603 -18.73 -8.04 -12.24
N GLN A 604 -18.28 -9.10 -11.56
CA GLN A 604 -16.93 -9.23 -11.00
C GLN A 604 -16.05 -10.19 -11.80
N SER A 605 -16.58 -10.80 -12.85
CA SER A 605 -15.89 -11.70 -13.75
C SER A 605 -16.14 -11.30 -15.20
N THR A 606 -15.16 -11.62 -16.05
CA THR A 606 -15.27 -11.51 -17.51
C THR A 606 -16.13 -12.64 -18.08
N GLY A 607 -16.35 -12.64 -19.39
CA GLY A 607 -16.91 -13.79 -20.10
C GLY A 607 -18.40 -13.72 -20.34
N TRP A 608 -19.03 -14.86 -20.63
CA TRP A 608 -20.46 -14.88 -20.94
C TRP A 608 -21.30 -14.83 -19.66
N HIS A 609 -22.14 -13.80 -19.56
CA HIS A 609 -23.11 -13.63 -18.49
C HIS A 609 -24.49 -13.38 -19.07
N ASP A 610 -25.52 -13.68 -18.29
CA ASP A 610 -26.87 -13.19 -18.55
C ASP A 610 -26.96 -11.76 -18.01
N ILE A 611 -27.24 -10.82 -18.91
CA ILE A 611 -27.29 -9.39 -18.60
C ILE A 611 -28.75 -9.01 -18.41
N ASP A 612 -29.05 -8.47 -17.22
CA ASP A 612 -30.41 -8.11 -16.86
C ASP A 612 -31.03 -7.18 -17.91
N GLY A 613 -32.18 -7.58 -18.46
CA GLY A 613 -32.88 -6.86 -19.54
C GLY A 613 -32.25 -6.93 -20.94
N HIS A 614 -31.05 -7.49 -21.10
CA HIS A 614 -30.32 -7.54 -22.38
C HIS A 614 -29.99 -8.96 -22.88
N GLY A 615 -30.19 -9.99 -22.04
CA GLY A 615 -29.91 -11.39 -22.37
C GLY A 615 -28.41 -11.70 -22.35
N PRO A 616 -27.95 -12.77 -23.04
CA PRO A 616 -26.56 -13.17 -22.99
C PRO A 616 -25.63 -12.10 -23.60
N GLY A 617 -24.60 -11.73 -22.86
CA GLY A 617 -23.56 -10.82 -23.31
C GLY A 617 -22.20 -11.15 -22.73
N PHE A 618 -21.16 -10.69 -23.43
CA PHE A 618 -19.78 -10.89 -23.02
C PHE A 618 -19.32 -9.70 -22.17
N VAL A 619 -19.09 -9.94 -20.89
CA VAL A 619 -18.65 -8.94 -19.91
C VAL A 619 -17.14 -8.73 -19.98
N HIS A 620 -16.75 -7.47 -19.95
CA HIS A 620 -15.36 -7.01 -19.89
C HIS A 620 -15.28 -5.74 -19.02
N ALA A 621 -14.08 -5.21 -18.76
CA ALA A 621 -13.86 -4.09 -17.84
C ALA A 621 -14.58 -2.78 -18.24
N GLY A 622 -14.98 -2.66 -19.51
CA GLY A 622 -15.68 -1.49 -20.05
C GLY A 622 -17.19 -1.65 -20.15
N GLY A 623 -17.77 -2.74 -19.64
CA GLY A 623 -19.21 -3.04 -19.77
C GLY A 623 -19.44 -4.43 -20.35
N ALA A 624 -20.36 -4.56 -21.29
CA ALA A 624 -20.58 -5.81 -21.99
C ALA A 624 -20.91 -5.64 -23.47
N ILE A 625 -20.69 -6.71 -24.24
CA ILE A 625 -21.05 -6.80 -25.65
C ILE A 625 -22.14 -7.85 -25.83
N THR A 626 -23.30 -7.42 -26.30
CA THR A 626 -24.44 -8.30 -26.62
C THR A 626 -24.60 -8.46 -28.13
N ALA A 627 -25.50 -9.35 -28.56
CA ALA A 627 -25.89 -9.47 -29.97
C ALA A 627 -26.40 -8.15 -30.57
N ASN A 628 -26.92 -7.24 -29.74
CA ASN A 628 -27.44 -5.94 -30.14
C ASN A 628 -26.40 -4.81 -30.06
N GLY A 629 -25.15 -5.11 -29.68
CA GLY A 629 -24.08 -4.14 -29.53
C GLY A 629 -23.62 -3.96 -28.07
N PRO A 630 -22.79 -2.95 -27.80
CA PRO A 630 -22.28 -2.67 -26.46
C PRO A 630 -23.42 -2.22 -25.53
N VAL A 631 -23.36 -2.67 -24.28
CA VAL A 631 -24.26 -2.29 -23.20
C VAL A 631 -23.39 -1.81 -22.04
N ASP A 632 -23.68 -0.60 -21.57
CA ASP A 632 -23.05 -0.07 -20.37
C ASP A 632 -23.63 -0.78 -19.14
N ILE A 633 -22.79 -1.54 -18.45
CA ILE A 633 -23.14 -2.26 -17.23
C ILE A 633 -22.06 -2.02 -16.19
N PRO A 634 -22.43 -1.97 -14.89
CA PRO A 634 -21.44 -1.77 -13.84
C PRO A 634 -20.59 -3.04 -13.67
N THR A 635 -19.29 -2.89 -13.88
CA THR A 635 -18.30 -3.96 -13.68
C THR A 635 -17.31 -3.59 -12.59
N ASN A 636 -16.75 -4.60 -11.93
CA ASN A 636 -15.72 -4.42 -10.89
C ASN A 636 -14.63 -5.48 -11.03
N LEU A 637 -13.85 -5.38 -12.10
CA LEU A 637 -12.72 -6.26 -12.40
C LEU A 637 -11.44 -5.69 -11.77
N HIS A 638 -11.06 -6.19 -10.60
CA HIS A 638 -9.89 -5.70 -9.86
C HIS A 638 -8.54 -6.14 -10.45
N SER A 639 -7.47 -5.38 -10.16
CA SER A 639 -6.07 -5.71 -10.48
C SER A 639 -5.87 -5.97 -11.99
N SER A 640 -5.16 -7.02 -12.38
CA SER A 640 -4.90 -7.38 -13.78
C SER A 640 -6.16 -7.74 -14.57
N LEU A 641 -7.30 -8.00 -13.93
CA LEU A 641 -8.56 -8.27 -14.63
C LEU A 641 -9.17 -7.01 -15.25
N SER A 642 -8.80 -5.81 -14.79
CA SER A 642 -9.23 -4.54 -15.40
C SER A 642 -8.69 -4.36 -16.84
N ARG A 643 -7.66 -5.12 -17.23
CA ARG A 643 -7.05 -5.05 -18.56
C ARG A 643 -7.85 -5.78 -19.63
N TYR A 644 -8.79 -6.66 -19.25
CA TYR A 644 -9.73 -7.27 -20.18
C TYR A 644 -10.76 -6.20 -20.58
N SER A 645 -10.36 -5.28 -21.45
CA SER A 645 -11.16 -4.15 -21.89
C SER A 645 -11.26 -4.18 -23.39
N LEU A 646 -12.36 -4.75 -23.89
CA LEU A 646 -12.64 -4.85 -25.31
C LEU A 646 -13.12 -3.50 -25.85
N THR A 647 -12.71 -3.20 -27.07
CA THR A 647 -13.20 -2.05 -27.81
C THR A 647 -14.61 -2.30 -28.33
N THR A 648 -15.34 -1.22 -28.62
CA THR A 648 -16.67 -1.35 -29.20
C THR A 648 -16.59 -2.09 -30.55
N PRO A 649 -17.36 -3.18 -30.73
CA PRO A 649 -17.30 -3.96 -31.96
C PRO A 649 -17.82 -3.15 -33.14
N THR A 650 -17.17 -3.30 -34.30
CA THR A 650 -17.63 -2.73 -35.58
C THR A 650 -18.13 -3.83 -36.50
N THR A 651 -19.19 -3.54 -37.26
CA THR A 651 -19.70 -4.40 -38.33
C THR A 651 -19.15 -4.00 -39.71
N ASP A 652 -18.32 -2.96 -39.80
CA ASP A 652 -17.68 -2.58 -41.06
C ASP A 652 -16.63 -3.60 -41.48
N HIS A 653 -16.96 -4.37 -42.51
CA HIS A 653 -16.11 -5.40 -43.10
C HIS A 653 -14.75 -4.86 -43.57
N THR A 654 -14.69 -3.59 -44.00
CA THR A 654 -13.44 -2.95 -44.47
C THR A 654 -12.54 -2.64 -43.29
N ALA A 655 -13.07 -2.02 -42.23
CA ALA A 655 -12.36 -1.81 -40.98
C ALA A 655 -11.86 -3.12 -40.38
N LEU A 656 -12.72 -4.16 -40.29
CA LEU A 656 -12.33 -5.48 -39.77
C LEU A 656 -11.21 -6.13 -40.58
N ARG A 657 -11.28 -6.09 -41.92
CA ARG A 657 -10.22 -6.65 -42.78
C ARG A 657 -8.91 -5.89 -42.60
N LYS A 658 -8.96 -4.57 -42.47
CA LYS A 658 -7.78 -3.73 -42.23
C LYS A 658 -7.16 -4.05 -40.87
N ALA A 659 -7.97 -4.13 -39.82
CA ALA A 659 -7.53 -4.47 -38.47
C ALA A 659 -6.88 -5.86 -38.43
N LEU A 660 -7.54 -6.87 -39.01
CA LEU A 660 -7.01 -8.24 -39.10
C LEU A 660 -5.65 -8.31 -39.81
N ALA A 661 -5.44 -7.49 -40.86
CA ALA A 661 -4.24 -7.51 -41.68
C ALA A 661 -3.07 -6.67 -41.14
N ARG A 662 -3.34 -5.54 -40.47
CA ARG A 662 -2.32 -4.58 -40.00
C ARG A 662 -1.74 -4.98 -38.64
N GLY A 663 -2.59 -5.15 -37.62
CA GLY A 663 -2.15 -5.51 -36.26
C GLY A 663 -2.77 -6.80 -35.70
N GLY A 664 -3.87 -7.26 -36.29
CA GLY A 664 -4.67 -8.40 -35.84
C GLY A 664 -4.01 -9.78 -36.00
N ALA A 665 -4.84 -10.81 -35.89
CA ALA A 665 -4.42 -12.21 -36.02
C ALA A 665 -3.73 -12.53 -37.36
N GLY A 666 -4.10 -11.84 -38.44
CA GLY A 666 -3.47 -12.00 -39.76
C GLY A 666 -2.02 -11.52 -39.78
N ALA A 667 -1.71 -10.43 -39.09
CA ALA A 667 -0.34 -9.92 -38.96
C ALA A 667 0.53 -10.89 -38.13
N MET A 668 -0.02 -11.48 -37.06
CA MET A 668 0.68 -12.51 -36.29
C MET A 668 0.93 -13.78 -37.12
N LEU A 669 -0.04 -14.26 -37.89
CA LEU A 669 0.13 -15.43 -38.77
C LEU A 669 1.16 -15.20 -39.88
N LYS A 670 1.33 -13.95 -40.33
CA LYS A 670 2.28 -13.57 -41.38
C LYS A 670 3.71 -13.44 -40.84
N ASN A 671 3.86 -12.80 -39.69
CA ASN A 671 5.18 -12.40 -39.16
C ASN A 671 5.73 -13.38 -38.12
N LEU A 672 4.92 -14.28 -37.56
CA LEU A 672 5.40 -15.32 -36.64
C LEU A 672 5.30 -16.70 -37.31
N PRO A 673 6.19 -17.66 -36.98
CA PRO A 673 6.08 -19.02 -37.50
C PRO A 673 4.71 -19.62 -37.20
N SER A 674 4.09 -20.29 -38.17
CA SER A 674 2.73 -20.82 -38.03
C SER A 674 2.59 -21.80 -36.85
N ARG A 675 3.66 -22.53 -36.51
CA ARG A 675 3.70 -23.43 -35.33
C ARG A 675 3.60 -22.70 -33.98
N ILE A 676 3.87 -21.40 -33.95
CA ILE A 676 3.76 -20.52 -32.78
C ILE A 676 2.44 -19.73 -32.85
N ALA A 677 2.19 -19.07 -33.98
CA ALA A 677 1.02 -18.21 -34.16
C ALA A 677 -0.31 -18.96 -34.07
N ALA A 678 -0.42 -20.12 -34.73
CA ALA A 678 -1.70 -20.83 -34.80
C ALA A 678 -2.16 -21.38 -33.44
N PRO A 679 -1.32 -22.04 -32.62
CA PRO A 679 -1.72 -22.45 -31.27
C PRO A 679 -2.06 -21.27 -30.37
N LEU A 680 -1.33 -20.15 -30.45
CA LEU A 680 -1.61 -18.94 -29.66
C LEU A 680 -2.97 -18.32 -29.99
N LEU A 681 -3.23 -18.08 -31.27
CA LEU A 681 -4.50 -17.54 -31.71
C LEU A 681 -5.65 -18.51 -31.45
N GLY A 682 -5.41 -19.82 -31.61
CA GLY A 682 -6.35 -20.87 -31.22
C GLY A 682 -6.69 -20.82 -29.73
N GLN A 683 -5.70 -20.58 -28.86
CA GLN A 683 -5.91 -20.42 -27.42
C GLN A 683 -6.74 -19.16 -27.10
N VAL A 684 -6.38 -18.03 -27.71
CA VAL A 684 -7.09 -16.74 -27.52
C VAL A 684 -8.54 -16.85 -27.95
N PHE A 685 -8.81 -17.22 -29.20
CA PHE A 685 -10.19 -17.28 -29.71
C PHE A 685 -10.97 -18.46 -29.14
N GLY A 686 -10.30 -19.60 -28.89
CA GLY A 686 -10.94 -20.77 -28.27
C GLY A 686 -11.43 -20.47 -26.86
N SER A 687 -10.67 -19.71 -26.07
CA SER A 687 -11.02 -19.38 -24.68
C SER A 687 -12.35 -18.64 -24.52
N VAL A 688 -12.78 -17.91 -25.55
CA VAL A 688 -14.06 -17.18 -25.57
C VAL A 688 -15.25 -18.12 -25.63
N PHE A 689 -15.09 -19.33 -26.16
CA PHE A 689 -16.16 -20.33 -26.21
C PHE A 689 -16.23 -21.21 -24.96
N GLY A 690 -15.26 -21.07 -24.05
CA GLY A 690 -15.18 -21.78 -22.79
C GLY A 690 -13.75 -22.23 -22.45
N PRO A 691 -13.57 -22.88 -21.29
CA PRO A 691 -12.28 -23.40 -20.86
C PRO A 691 -11.82 -24.53 -21.77
N MET A 692 -10.59 -24.43 -22.29
CA MET A 692 -9.98 -25.47 -23.13
C MET A 692 -9.48 -26.64 -22.26
N ASP A 693 -9.55 -27.87 -22.78
CA ASP A 693 -9.05 -29.10 -22.11
C ASP A 693 -7.52 -29.18 -21.98
N TYR A 694 -6.81 -28.09 -22.23
CA TYR A 694 -5.37 -27.99 -22.09
C TYR A 694 -4.94 -26.55 -21.77
N SER A 695 -3.76 -26.41 -21.17
CA SER A 695 -3.07 -25.12 -21.07
C SER A 695 -2.01 -25.01 -22.16
N LEU A 696 -1.95 -23.88 -22.86
CA LEU A 696 -0.90 -23.63 -23.85
C LEU A 696 0.38 -23.23 -23.11
N VAL A 697 1.48 -23.97 -23.33
CA VAL A 697 2.77 -23.72 -22.67
C VAL A 697 3.80 -23.32 -23.72
N LEU A 698 4.24 -22.07 -23.71
CA LEU A 698 5.37 -21.59 -24.51
C LEU A 698 6.67 -21.94 -23.79
N VAL A 699 7.47 -22.83 -24.37
CA VAL A 699 8.69 -23.38 -23.75
C VAL A 699 9.92 -22.89 -24.48
N GLY A 700 10.94 -22.39 -23.78
CA GLY A 700 12.19 -21.98 -24.42
C GLY A 700 13.17 -21.31 -23.49
N LEU A 701 14.41 -21.08 -23.92
CA LEU A 701 15.44 -20.45 -23.08
C LEU A 701 15.23 -18.95 -22.85
N PRO A 702 15.80 -18.35 -21.79
CA PRO A 702 15.80 -16.89 -21.62
C PRO A 702 16.20 -16.17 -22.91
N GLY A 703 15.47 -15.10 -23.25
CA GLY A 703 15.71 -14.35 -24.50
C GLY A 703 14.99 -14.89 -25.74
N SER A 704 14.28 -16.02 -25.68
CA SER A 704 13.47 -16.50 -26.81
C SER A 704 12.14 -15.76 -27.02
N ARG A 705 11.96 -14.62 -26.34
CA ARG A 705 10.83 -13.68 -26.53
C ARG A 705 9.42 -14.23 -26.26
N LYS A 706 9.31 -15.39 -25.60
CA LYS A 706 8.04 -16.03 -25.16
C LYS A 706 7.04 -15.05 -24.55
N THR A 707 7.48 -14.27 -23.56
CA THR A 707 6.64 -13.29 -22.86
C THR A 707 6.09 -12.24 -23.82
N GLY A 708 6.93 -11.68 -24.71
CA GLY A 708 6.47 -10.70 -25.70
C GLY A 708 5.44 -11.27 -26.66
N ILE A 709 5.66 -12.50 -27.14
CA ILE A 709 4.71 -13.21 -28.02
C ILE A 709 3.38 -13.50 -27.29
N ALA A 710 3.43 -13.91 -26.02
CA ALA A 710 2.24 -14.10 -25.21
C ALA A 710 1.47 -12.77 -24.97
N THR A 711 2.19 -11.67 -24.74
CA THR A 711 1.58 -10.33 -24.65
C THR A 711 0.88 -9.92 -25.94
N LEU A 712 1.47 -10.20 -27.11
CA LEU A 712 0.80 -9.95 -28.40
C LEU A 712 -0.54 -10.68 -28.50
N ALA A 713 -0.61 -11.93 -28.03
CA ALA A 713 -1.85 -12.70 -27.98
C ALA A 713 -2.87 -12.08 -27.01
N MET A 714 -2.42 -11.55 -25.87
CA MET A 714 -3.28 -10.91 -24.88
C MET A 714 -3.90 -9.60 -25.36
N HIS A 715 -3.31 -8.91 -26.33
CA HIS A 715 -3.90 -7.68 -26.88
C HIS A 715 -5.30 -7.86 -27.49
N HIS A 716 -5.66 -9.09 -27.88
CA HIS A 716 -7.02 -9.42 -28.32
C HIS A 716 -8.08 -9.30 -27.21
N PHE A 717 -7.64 -9.17 -25.96
CA PHE A 717 -8.52 -8.90 -24.81
C PHE A 717 -8.39 -7.45 -24.31
N GLY A 718 -7.57 -6.61 -24.94
CA GLY A 718 -7.46 -5.19 -24.61
C GLY A 718 -6.10 -4.58 -24.95
N THR A 719 -6.01 -3.26 -25.09
CA THR A 719 -4.78 -2.58 -25.55
C THR A 719 -3.73 -2.36 -24.45
N THR A 720 -4.12 -2.53 -23.18
CA THR A 720 -3.32 -2.17 -21.99
C THR A 720 -2.42 -3.30 -21.47
N TRP A 721 -2.33 -4.41 -22.20
CA TRP A 721 -1.41 -5.50 -21.85
C TRP A 721 0.04 -5.07 -22.12
N ASP A 722 0.94 -5.49 -21.23
CA ASP A 722 2.38 -5.29 -21.35
C ASP A 722 3.12 -6.53 -20.89
N ARG A 723 4.33 -6.74 -21.44
CA ARG A 723 5.21 -7.86 -21.08
C ARG A 723 5.59 -7.88 -19.59
N LYS A 724 5.56 -6.74 -18.90
CA LYS A 724 5.85 -6.63 -17.47
C LYS A 724 4.63 -6.89 -16.58
N THR A 725 3.43 -6.94 -17.15
CA THR A 725 2.17 -6.99 -16.41
C THR A 725 1.32 -8.19 -16.85
N PRO A 726 1.79 -9.44 -16.65
CA PRO A 726 0.99 -10.62 -16.92
C PRO A 726 -0.23 -10.69 -15.98
N THR A 727 -1.21 -11.53 -16.32
CA THR A 727 -2.36 -11.75 -15.42
C THR A 727 -1.89 -12.32 -14.09
N LEU A 728 -0.95 -13.28 -14.16
CA LEU A 728 -0.29 -13.93 -13.04
C LEU A 728 1.21 -14.10 -13.29
N SER A 729 2.00 -14.00 -12.22
CA SER A 729 3.36 -14.52 -12.18
C SER A 729 3.37 -15.82 -11.40
N LEU A 730 3.95 -16.88 -11.97
CA LEU A 730 4.03 -18.21 -11.33
C LEU A 730 5.35 -18.46 -10.58
N THR A 731 6.23 -17.46 -10.49
CA THR A 731 7.41 -17.44 -9.62
C THR A 731 7.08 -16.92 -8.22
N GLY A 732 7.84 -17.35 -7.21
CA GLY A 732 7.57 -17.17 -5.77
C GLY A 732 7.56 -15.75 -5.20
N ILE A 733 7.41 -14.72 -6.05
CA ILE A 733 7.17 -13.31 -5.71
C ILE A 733 5.78 -12.85 -6.19
N GLY A 734 5.10 -13.64 -7.05
CA GLY A 734 3.82 -13.31 -7.62
C GLY A 734 2.64 -13.44 -6.64
N ASP A 735 1.47 -13.73 -7.19
CA ASP A 735 0.23 -13.81 -6.44
C ASP A 735 0.22 -14.97 -5.44
N THR A 736 -0.36 -14.74 -4.25
CA THR A 736 -0.66 -15.84 -3.33
C THR A 736 -1.57 -16.86 -4.01
N ALA A 737 -1.54 -18.13 -3.59
CA ALA A 737 -2.40 -19.18 -4.17
C ALA A 737 -3.91 -18.82 -4.11
N THR A 738 -4.32 -17.97 -3.17
CA THR A 738 -5.68 -17.44 -3.09
C THR A 738 -5.98 -16.44 -4.19
N VAL A 739 -5.06 -15.50 -4.46
CA VAL A 739 -5.21 -14.50 -5.54
C VAL A 739 -5.11 -15.17 -6.91
N ALA A 740 -4.20 -16.15 -7.07
CA ALA A 740 -4.10 -16.97 -8.27
C ALA A 740 -5.44 -17.62 -8.63
N ARG A 741 -6.08 -18.21 -7.61
CA ARG A 741 -7.36 -18.89 -7.78
C ARG A 741 -8.50 -17.91 -8.06
N PHE A 742 -8.54 -16.77 -7.36
CA PHE A 742 -9.48 -15.69 -7.64
C PHE A 742 -9.39 -15.27 -9.11
N LYS A 743 -8.20 -14.98 -9.62
CA LYS A 743 -8.00 -14.58 -11.02
C LYS A 743 -8.42 -15.67 -12.01
N THR A 744 -8.16 -16.95 -11.73
CA THR A 744 -8.59 -18.05 -12.62
C THR A 744 -10.12 -18.27 -12.63
N MET A 745 -10.82 -17.84 -11.57
CA MET A 745 -12.29 -17.88 -11.51
C MET A 745 -12.88 -16.68 -12.27
N HIS A 746 -12.34 -15.49 -12.04
CA HIS A 746 -12.90 -14.25 -12.56
C HIS A 746 -12.41 -13.86 -13.98
N ALA A 747 -11.33 -14.45 -14.47
CA ALA A 747 -10.95 -14.43 -15.89
C ALA A 747 -11.77 -15.45 -16.69
N ARG A 748 -13.09 -15.44 -16.53
CA ARG A 748 -14.01 -16.39 -17.12
C ARG A 748 -14.12 -16.18 -18.64
N ASP A 749 -14.19 -17.28 -19.39
CA ASP A 749 -14.33 -17.31 -20.86
C ASP A 749 -13.33 -16.39 -21.57
N THR A 750 -12.14 -16.27 -20.99
CA THR A 750 -11.02 -15.47 -21.52
C THR A 750 -9.73 -16.26 -21.35
N CYS A 751 -8.69 -15.80 -22.05
CA CYS A 751 -7.37 -16.36 -21.90
C CYS A 751 -6.63 -15.65 -20.76
N LEU A 752 -6.16 -16.40 -19.77
CA LEU A 752 -5.31 -15.93 -18.70
C LEU A 752 -3.83 -16.11 -19.08
N PHE A 753 -3.04 -15.03 -18.96
CA PHE A 753 -1.59 -15.11 -19.18
C PHE A 753 -0.84 -15.27 -17.85
N ALA A 754 -0.22 -16.44 -17.69
CA ALA A 754 0.64 -16.77 -16.57
C ALA A 754 2.10 -16.81 -17.02
N ASP A 755 2.90 -15.85 -16.56
CA ASP A 755 4.27 -15.68 -17.03
C ASP A 755 5.31 -16.23 -16.04
N ASP A 756 6.53 -16.35 -16.56
CA ASP A 756 7.77 -16.53 -15.79
C ASP A 756 7.85 -17.87 -15.02
N ILE A 757 7.43 -19.00 -15.61
CA ILE A 757 7.79 -20.31 -15.04
C ILE A 757 9.25 -20.63 -15.38
N THR A 758 10.14 -20.18 -14.52
CA THR A 758 11.56 -20.50 -14.62
C THR A 758 11.91 -21.60 -13.63
N PRO A 759 12.89 -22.48 -13.93
CA PRO A 759 13.55 -23.32 -12.94
C PRO A 759 14.35 -22.38 -12.04
N SER A 760 13.61 -21.63 -11.24
CA SER A 760 14.08 -20.57 -10.40
C SER A 760 15.01 -21.17 -9.39
N VAL A 761 15.43 -20.34 -8.45
CA VAL A 761 16.42 -20.79 -7.53
C VAL A 761 15.96 -21.97 -6.75
N ASP A 762 14.65 -22.34 -6.68
CA ASP A 762 13.93 -23.41 -5.97
C ASP A 762 13.99 -24.86 -6.52
N GLY A 763 14.23 -25.02 -7.81
CA GLY A 763 14.23 -26.37 -8.39
C GLY A 763 13.82 -26.32 -9.84
N GLN A 764 14.40 -27.16 -10.68
CA GLN A 764 13.62 -27.62 -11.83
C GLN A 764 12.34 -28.31 -11.30
N ALA A 765 12.49 -29.24 -10.36
CA ALA A 765 11.37 -29.92 -9.69
C ALA A 765 10.33 -29.00 -9.03
N ALA A 766 10.74 -27.85 -8.50
CA ALA A 766 9.82 -26.90 -7.87
C ALA A 766 8.99 -26.12 -8.90
N ALA A 767 9.63 -25.70 -10.00
CA ALA A 767 8.97 -25.07 -11.14
C ALA A 767 8.03 -26.05 -11.84
N GLU A 768 8.45 -27.29 -12.05
CA GLU A 768 7.61 -28.38 -12.57
C GLU A 768 6.38 -28.61 -11.66
N LYS A 769 6.58 -28.61 -10.34
CA LYS A 769 5.48 -28.76 -9.36
C LYS A 769 4.56 -27.53 -9.33
N ALA A 770 5.07 -26.32 -9.53
CA ALA A 770 4.26 -25.10 -9.63
C ALA A 770 3.41 -25.13 -10.90
N MET A 771 4.05 -25.36 -12.05
CA MET A 771 3.39 -25.52 -13.35
C MET A 771 2.33 -26.62 -13.33
N GLY A 772 2.69 -27.83 -12.87
CA GLY A 772 1.76 -28.95 -12.78
C GLY A 772 0.59 -28.69 -11.84
N ARG A 773 0.81 -28.00 -10.70
CA ARG A 773 -0.30 -27.59 -9.81
C ARG A 773 -1.24 -26.61 -10.51
N PHE A 774 -0.69 -25.66 -11.26
CA PHE A 774 -1.47 -24.65 -11.97
C PHE A 774 -2.27 -25.27 -13.13
N ILE A 775 -1.62 -26.05 -14.00
CA ILE A 775 -2.27 -26.79 -15.11
C ILE A 775 -3.41 -27.67 -14.58
N ARG A 776 -3.16 -28.45 -13.52
CA ARG A 776 -4.20 -29.29 -12.91
C ARG A 776 -5.32 -28.48 -12.27
N SER A 777 -5.04 -27.27 -11.77
CA SER A 777 -6.08 -26.42 -11.19
C SER A 777 -7.04 -25.88 -12.25
N ILE A 778 -6.53 -25.53 -13.42
CA ILE A 778 -7.35 -25.09 -14.56
C ILE A 778 -8.10 -26.28 -15.15
N PHE A 779 -7.39 -27.36 -15.50
CA PHE A 779 -7.99 -28.55 -16.12
C PHE A 779 -9.01 -29.24 -15.21
N GLY A 780 -8.73 -29.31 -13.90
CA GLY A 780 -9.61 -29.98 -12.97
C GLY A 780 -10.91 -29.23 -12.70
N ALA A 781 -10.93 -27.91 -12.89
CA ALA A 781 -12.07 -27.03 -12.63
C ALA A 781 -12.84 -27.38 -11.32
N VAL A 782 -12.11 -27.75 -10.25
CA VAL A 782 -12.75 -28.22 -9.00
C VAL A 782 -13.03 -27.03 -8.07
N ALA A 783 -14.30 -26.88 -7.70
CA ALA A 783 -14.73 -25.98 -6.63
C ALA A 783 -14.07 -26.38 -5.30
N ARG A 784 -13.65 -25.40 -4.50
CA ARG A 784 -13.12 -25.66 -3.16
C ARG A 784 -14.09 -25.15 -2.14
N ASP A 785 -14.36 -26.01 -1.19
CA ASP A 785 -15.17 -25.67 -0.04
C ASP A 785 -14.31 -25.00 1.03
N ARG A 786 -14.85 -23.93 1.61
CA ARG A 786 -14.26 -23.24 2.76
C ARG A 786 -15.30 -23.19 3.87
N ALA A 787 -14.94 -23.78 5.01
CA ALA A 787 -15.68 -23.55 6.24
C ALA A 787 -15.46 -22.10 6.70
N ASP A 788 -16.54 -21.46 7.15
CA ASP A 788 -16.46 -20.17 7.82
C ASP A 788 -15.74 -20.27 9.18
N ARG A 789 -15.42 -19.12 9.77
CA ARG A 789 -14.64 -19.04 11.03
C ARG A 789 -15.31 -19.78 12.20
N THR A 790 -16.63 -19.98 12.14
CA THR A 790 -17.43 -20.66 13.16
C THR A 790 -17.61 -22.15 12.86
N GLY A 791 -17.23 -22.63 11.67
CA GLY A 791 -17.40 -24.01 11.22
C GLY A 791 -18.86 -24.41 10.97
N GLN A 792 -19.76 -23.43 10.94
CA GLN A 792 -21.21 -23.65 10.83
C GLN A 792 -21.70 -23.51 9.38
N LYS A 793 -20.96 -22.81 8.52
CA LYS A 793 -21.28 -22.70 7.09
C LYS A 793 -20.10 -23.15 6.24
N ILE A 794 -20.40 -23.94 5.22
CA ILE A 794 -19.47 -24.28 4.15
C ILE A 794 -19.82 -23.41 2.96
N SER A 795 -18.92 -22.53 2.56
CA SER A 795 -19.01 -21.77 1.32
C SER A 795 -18.25 -22.50 0.23
N SER A 796 -18.95 -22.94 -0.82
CA SER A 796 -18.32 -23.44 -2.03
C SER A 796 -17.90 -22.24 -2.89
N SER A 797 -16.66 -22.26 -3.35
CA SER A 797 -16.16 -21.24 -4.27
C SER A 797 -16.28 -21.72 -5.71
N LEU A 798 -16.57 -20.80 -6.63
CA LEU A 798 -16.66 -21.10 -8.05
C LEU A 798 -15.39 -21.82 -8.56
N PRO A 799 -15.54 -22.75 -9.50
CA PRO A 799 -14.39 -23.39 -10.12
C PRO A 799 -13.65 -22.42 -11.04
N PRO A 800 -12.34 -22.61 -11.29
CA PRO A 800 -11.65 -21.96 -12.40
C PRO A 800 -12.40 -22.15 -13.72
N HIS A 801 -12.62 -21.08 -14.47
CA HIS A 801 -13.36 -21.09 -15.75
C HIS A 801 -12.62 -20.32 -16.85
N THR A 802 -11.31 -20.54 -16.94
CA THR A 802 -10.41 -19.81 -17.82
C THR A 802 -9.53 -20.77 -18.60
N SER A 803 -9.03 -20.33 -19.74
CA SER A 803 -7.96 -21.01 -20.47
C SER A 803 -6.64 -20.29 -20.20
N ALA A 804 -5.50 -20.98 -20.19
CA ALA A 804 -4.22 -20.31 -19.88
C ALA A 804 -3.16 -20.40 -20.98
N ILE A 805 -2.46 -19.28 -21.18
CA ILE A 805 -1.14 -19.23 -21.81
C ILE A 805 -0.12 -19.18 -20.69
N ILE A 806 0.84 -20.10 -20.72
CA ILE A 806 1.91 -20.24 -19.75
C ILE A 806 3.23 -20.01 -20.47
N SER A 807 4.04 -19.07 -20.02
CA SER A 807 5.42 -18.91 -20.49
C SER A 807 6.37 -19.62 -19.52
N SER A 808 7.20 -20.52 -20.06
CA SER A 808 8.12 -21.33 -19.25
C SER A 808 9.49 -21.52 -19.91
N GLU A 809 10.52 -21.68 -19.08
CA GLU A 809 11.83 -22.16 -19.50
C GLU A 809 11.94 -23.68 -19.59
N ILE A 810 11.01 -24.40 -18.97
CA ILE A 810 11.02 -25.86 -18.89
C ILE A 810 9.70 -26.45 -19.39
N PRO A 811 9.71 -27.64 -20.00
CA PRO A 811 8.49 -28.32 -20.37
C PRO A 811 7.78 -28.90 -19.12
N PRO A 812 6.48 -29.23 -19.22
CA PRO A 812 5.79 -30.08 -18.25
C PRO A 812 6.55 -31.41 -18.06
N ALA A 813 6.77 -31.83 -16.81
CA ALA A 813 7.74 -32.90 -16.53
C ALA A 813 7.16 -34.29 -16.30
N ASN A 814 5.86 -34.39 -15.97
CA ASN A 814 5.20 -35.67 -15.74
C ASN A 814 4.18 -35.93 -16.85
N PHE A 815 4.05 -37.18 -17.27
CA PHE A 815 3.11 -37.63 -18.31
C PHE A 815 1.65 -37.17 -18.08
N SER A 816 1.26 -37.03 -16.82
CA SER A 816 -0.06 -36.52 -16.43
C SER A 816 -0.22 -35.03 -16.79
N ASP A 817 0.82 -34.21 -16.57
CA ASP A 817 0.80 -32.78 -16.84
C ASP A 817 1.00 -32.50 -18.33
N GLU A 818 1.84 -33.28 -19.02
CA GLU A 818 2.02 -33.25 -20.48
C GLU A 818 0.71 -33.49 -21.24
N ARG A 819 -0.12 -34.44 -20.79
CA ARG A 819 -1.43 -34.71 -21.40
C ARG A 819 -2.45 -33.57 -21.24
N ARG A 820 -2.18 -32.61 -20.35
CA ARG A 820 -3.03 -31.44 -20.06
C ARG A 820 -2.40 -30.13 -20.53
N ALA A 821 -1.31 -30.22 -21.28
CA ALA A 821 -0.55 -29.09 -21.76
C ALA A 821 -0.30 -29.24 -23.26
N PHE A 822 -0.55 -28.17 -24.02
CA PHE A 822 -0.08 -28.07 -25.39
C PHE A 822 1.23 -27.30 -25.37
N SER A 823 2.37 -27.97 -25.50
CA SER A 823 3.69 -27.33 -25.39
C SER A 823 4.18 -26.86 -26.76
N VAL A 824 4.51 -25.57 -26.89
CA VAL A 824 5.08 -24.94 -28.08
C VAL A 824 6.51 -24.53 -27.79
N PRO A 825 7.51 -25.22 -28.36
CA PRO A 825 8.90 -24.82 -28.22
C PRO A 825 9.19 -23.55 -29.04
N ILE A 826 9.89 -22.60 -28.43
CA ILE A 826 10.28 -21.31 -29.02
C ILE A 826 11.77 -21.08 -28.81
N ASP A 827 12.51 -20.98 -29.91
CA ASP A 827 13.91 -20.56 -29.93
C ASP A 827 14.05 -19.04 -30.17
N SER A 828 15.18 -18.47 -29.77
CA SER A 828 15.54 -17.07 -30.05
C SER A 828 15.59 -16.72 -31.55
N THR A 829 15.84 -17.70 -32.40
CA THR A 829 15.92 -17.56 -33.86
C THR A 829 14.56 -17.67 -34.56
N ASP A 830 13.51 -18.06 -33.83
CA ASP A 830 12.18 -18.30 -34.41
C ASP A 830 11.38 -17.04 -34.69
N THR A 831 11.79 -15.92 -34.09
CA THR A 831 11.11 -14.64 -34.24
C THR A 831 12.15 -13.58 -34.51
N ASP A 832 11.75 -12.47 -35.12
CA ASP A 832 12.54 -11.25 -35.14
C ASP A 832 12.05 -10.31 -34.02
N LEU A 833 12.98 -9.62 -33.35
CA LEU A 833 12.63 -8.64 -32.32
C LEU A 833 11.90 -7.45 -32.94
N ASP A 834 12.33 -7.02 -34.13
CA ASP A 834 11.75 -5.88 -34.82
C ASP A 834 10.30 -6.17 -35.26
N GLU A 835 10.01 -7.42 -35.65
CA GLU A 835 8.65 -7.87 -35.95
C GLU A 835 7.77 -7.88 -34.71
N ILE A 836 8.28 -8.34 -33.56
CA ILE A 836 7.54 -8.30 -32.29
C ILE A 836 7.26 -6.85 -31.88
N ILE A 837 8.26 -5.95 -31.97
CA ILE A 837 8.11 -4.53 -31.66
C ILE A 837 7.10 -3.87 -32.61
N ALA A 838 7.17 -4.17 -33.91
CA ALA A 838 6.22 -3.64 -34.90
C ALA A 838 4.79 -4.10 -34.59
N LEU A 839 4.62 -5.38 -34.23
CA LEU A 839 3.35 -5.92 -33.79
C LEU A 839 2.90 -5.31 -32.47
N ASP A 840 3.78 -4.84 -31.60
CA ASP A 840 3.45 -4.27 -30.28
C ASP A 840 3.11 -2.77 -30.29
N ARG A 841 3.17 -2.09 -31.45
CA ARG A 841 2.82 -0.65 -31.55
C ARG A 841 1.36 -0.38 -31.26
N GLU A 842 1.06 0.83 -30.79
CA GLU A 842 -0.28 1.28 -30.39
C GLU A 842 -1.35 1.03 -31.46
N ASP A 843 -1.11 1.43 -32.71
CA ASP A 843 -2.01 1.16 -33.84
C ASP A 843 -2.34 -0.33 -34.02
N SER A 844 -1.34 -1.17 -33.79
CA SER A 844 -1.44 -2.62 -33.94
C SER A 844 -2.13 -3.27 -32.74
N ARG A 845 -1.98 -2.68 -31.54
CA ARG A 845 -2.75 -3.06 -30.35
C ARG A 845 -4.23 -2.71 -30.51
N ALA A 846 -4.55 -1.52 -31.03
CA ALA A 846 -5.93 -1.09 -31.26
C ALA A 846 -6.65 -1.91 -32.34
N ASP A 847 -5.91 -2.47 -33.30
CA ASP A 847 -6.42 -3.37 -34.33
C ASP A 847 -6.71 -4.81 -33.82
N ARG A 848 -6.17 -5.19 -32.66
CA ARG A 848 -6.37 -6.52 -32.07
C ARG A 848 -7.55 -6.53 -31.13
#